data_AF-A0A0C3D5B9-F1
#
_entry.id   AF-A0A0C3D5B9-F1
#
_cell.length_a   1.000
_cell.length_b   1.000
_cell.length_c   1.000
_cell.angle_alpha   90.00
_cell.angle_beta   90.00
_cell.angle_gamma   90.00
#
_symmetry.space_group_name_H-M   'P 1'
#
loop_
_entity.id
_entity.type
_entity.pdbx_description
1 polymer ?
#
loop_
_entity_poly.entity_id
_entity_poly.type
_entity_poly.pdbx_seq_one_letter_code
_entity_poly.pdbx_strand_id
1 'polypeptide(L)'
;MAQAETSAKHPQHHGLKLQNSERKIKLLAKNERQLRQFEESLNFMLSNTPWAKPNRFGSFAPVRSDVYAQWLVDGRDYMWNVSRAINMAKDVIYIHDWWLSPQLYMRRPAAISQKWRLDRLLQKKAREGVKIFIIIYRNVEAAIPIDSEFTKFSMLDLHPNVFVQRSPNQFKKNQFFFAHHEKICIVDHTVAFVGGIDLCFGRWDTPQHSVVDDKPTGFEQSDLPKDADHCQLWPGKDYSNPRVQDFYKLSEPYAEMYDRSKTPRMPWHDISMQVVGQPARDLTRHFVQRWNYVLRGRKPTRPTPFLLPPPDYVPADLETLGLTGTCEVQILRSASDWSLGVMDTEHSIMNAYCKMIEESEHFVYVENQFFITSTETMNVKITNKIGDAIVERAVRAYRNNESWRCVIIIPLMPGFQNTVDEPEGTSVRLIMQCQFRSICRGDSSIFGRLRAEGIEPEDFVQFYSLRTWGKIGPKKMLVTEQLYIHAKAIIVDDRIALIGSANINERSMIGGRDSECAAVVRDTDMLWSIMDGEPYLVGRFAHTLRMRLMREHLGIDVDEVMEEERRAELDRDEQDFETRMNGIFNTAGDSHSEPPQTDEVQSVTPDNAARLAKLEQTRSFNHDVDWEEEENPNLQPDRIKSITADKRVTSNPQHAAEVDGQGQDRWKAAEESGLDRGRDSILVDGVREVLVTDFAPEGRGTVNKPEKPHTRALPPGLLSSTAGHDDLPPPPAFPRRTTEELGLSQLSQLPPLPSLDDTDIGGPSLQLDGSGNPVPKSYNPVTDDIKLAFVDKDCMRDPLNESFFEDIWRQVAENNTKIFRRVFRCNPDSEVTNWHEYTEFVAYAERFAQAQSGAKSTEREEQEAPGRSGPPGASTITGGGLATISEGDRPLGTAAEWAEQANAEHIDRLDTSNTNGQVYGPDEKSAAKRPSDEAGDENLTSLDSTIHNTLSTEPDTGLQQSRRKPTFSSAVQPENKVSNTTAPNINASTQGSVKRRRRGTTKASRRGFSASDDLLSVADTEELLSMVQGNLVVFPYDWLIKEELNSNWLYQVDQVAPLQIYD
;
A
#
# COMPACT_ATOMS: atom_id res chain seq x y z
N MET A 1 66.26 28.85 -34.55
CA MET A 1 66.73 27.79 -35.47
C MET A 1 65.87 26.55 -35.26
N ALA A 2 65.24 26.09 -36.34
CA ALA A 2 64.52 24.84 -36.53
C ALA A 2 63.32 24.53 -35.61
N GLN A 3 62.19 25.19 -35.91
CA GLN A 3 60.91 24.47 -36.02
C GLN A 3 61.10 23.37 -37.07
N ALA A 4 61.02 22.11 -36.67
CA ALA A 4 60.80 21.00 -37.56
C ALA A 4 59.42 20.43 -37.22
N GLU A 5 58.49 20.71 -38.12
CA GLU A 5 57.13 20.21 -38.16
C GLU A 5 57.11 18.67 -38.06
N THR A 6 56.72 18.14 -36.91
CA THR A 6 56.11 16.81 -36.84
C THR A 6 54.60 16.96 -36.81
N SER A 7 54.06 17.43 -37.94
CA SER A 7 52.70 17.08 -38.37
C SER A 7 52.68 15.59 -38.71
N ALA A 8 52.73 14.74 -37.69
CA ALA A 8 52.44 13.32 -37.82
C ALA A 8 50.91 13.18 -37.74
N LYS A 9 50.30 13.07 -38.92
CA LYS A 9 48.93 12.58 -39.19
C LYS A 9 48.32 11.87 -37.97
N HIS A 10 47.25 12.42 -37.38
CA HIS A 10 46.36 11.64 -36.52
C HIS A 10 46.06 10.31 -37.22
N PRO A 11 46.38 9.14 -36.65
CA PRO A 11 45.94 7.89 -37.24
C PRO A 11 44.42 7.95 -37.31
N GLN A 12 43.84 7.72 -38.49
CA GLN A 12 42.39 7.55 -38.63
C GLN A 12 42.00 6.33 -37.80
N HIS A 13 41.66 6.54 -36.53
CA HIS A 13 41.22 5.46 -35.67
C HIS A 13 39.94 4.86 -36.27
N HIS A 14 39.98 3.57 -36.56
CA HIS A 14 38.80 2.80 -36.93
C HIS A 14 37.82 2.86 -35.75
N GLY A 15 36.65 3.46 -35.94
CA GLY A 15 35.71 3.74 -34.86
C GLY A 15 34.39 3.00 -35.05
N LEU A 16 33.89 2.40 -33.98
CA LEU A 16 32.54 1.82 -33.91
C LEU A 16 31.67 2.71 -33.03
N LYS A 17 30.45 3.00 -33.47
CA LYS A 17 29.47 3.71 -32.67
C LYS A 17 28.42 2.71 -32.20
N LEU A 18 28.34 2.50 -30.89
CA LEU A 18 27.31 1.70 -30.25
C LEU A 18 26.23 2.63 -29.71
N GLN A 19 24.98 2.21 -29.83
CA GLN A 19 23.86 2.88 -29.20
C GLN A 19 23.02 1.82 -28.50
N ASN A 20 22.65 2.09 -27.25
CA ASN A 20 21.61 1.35 -26.55
C ASN A 20 20.52 2.34 -26.09
N SER A 21 19.56 1.84 -25.32
CA SER A 21 18.46 2.66 -24.78
C SER A 21 18.91 3.77 -23.84
N GLU A 22 20.14 3.74 -23.32
CA GLU A 22 20.64 4.75 -22.37
C GLU A 22 21.60 5.77 -23.02
N ARG A 23 22.43 5.32 -23.97
CA ARG A 23 23.58 6.11 -24.43
C ARG A 23 24.14 5.70 -25.77
N LYS A 24 24.95 6.62 -26.32
CA LYS A 24 25.79 6.41 -27.50
C LYS A 24 27.25 6.34 -27.07
N ILE A 25 27.92 5.22 -27.34
CA ILE A 25 29.33 4.98 -27.02
C ILE A 25 30.14 4.96 -28.31
N LYS A 26 31.30 5.62 -28.32
CA LYS A 26 32.27 5.50 -29.42
C LYS A 26 33.42 4.62 -28.96
N LEU A 27 33.56 3.43 -29.57
CA LEU A 27 34.70 2.55 -29.37
C LEU A 27 35.75 2.82 -30.45
N LEU A 28 37.02 2.81 -30.05
CA LEU A 28 38.15 2.99 -30.96
C LEU A 28 38.88 1.64 -31.09
N ALA A 29 39.04 1.17 -32.32
CA ALA A 29 39.82 -0.01 -32.65
C ALA A 29 41.22 0.39 -33.12
N LYS A 30 42.22 -0.43 -32.79
CA LYS A 30 43.62 -0.20 -33.16
C LYS A 30 43.85 -0.38 -34.66
N ASN A 31 43.10 -1.27 -35.30
CA ASN A 31 43.18 -1.59 -36.72
C ASN A 31 41.84 -2.13 -37.24
N GLU A 32 41.68 -2.22 -38.56
CA GLU A 32 40.46 -2.70 -39.21
C GLU A 32 40.07 -4.12 -38.81
N ARG A 33 41.06 -5.02 -38.62
CA ARG A 33 40.79 -6.41 -38.21
C ARG A 33 40.10 -6.46 -36.84
N GLN A 34 40.58 -5.68 -35.88
CA GLN A 34 39.98 -5.59 -34.56
C GLN A 34 38.58 -4.95 -34.62
N LEU A 35 38.38 -3.95 -35.49
CA LEU A 35 37.06 -3.36 -35.72
C LEU A 35 36.06 -4.43 -36.20
N ARG A 36 36.42 -5.22 -37.21
CA ARG A 36 35.57 -6.32 -37.71
C ARG A 36 35.30 -7.38 -36.65
N GLN A 37 36.32 -7.74 -35.86
CA GLN A 37 36.14 -8.70 -34.76
C GLN A 37 35.15 -8.17 -33.70
N PHE A 38 35.22 -6.89 -33.35
CA PHE A 38 34.24 -6.27 -32.44
C PHE A 38 32.84 -6.28 -33.04
N GLU A 39 32.69 -5.93 -34.32
CA GLU A 39 31.41 -5.96 -35.02
C GLU A 39 30.81 -7.38 -35.05
N GLU A 40 31.58 -8.39 -35.44
CA GLU A 40 31.16 -9.79 -35.44
C GLU A 40 30.76 -10.27 -34.04
N SER A 41 31.56 -9.95 -33.02
CA SER A 41 31.26 -10.35 -31.63
C SER A 41 30.01 -9.66 -31.09
N LEU A 42 29.80 -8.38 -31.41
CA LEU A 42 28.63 -7.63 -30.98
C LEU A 42 27.36 -8.11 -31.67
N ASN A 43 27.42 -8.36 -32.98
CA ASN A 43 26.30 -8.95 -33.71
C ASN A 43 25.95 -10.34 -33.18
N PHE A 44 26.95 -11.16 -32.87
CA PHE A 44 26.75 -12.45 -32.22
C PHE A 44 26.11 -12.30 -30.82
N MET A 45 26.56 -11.36 -29.99
CA MET A 45 25.94 -11.12 -28.68
C MET A 45 24.48 -10.65 -28.82
N LEU A 46 24.20 -9.73 -29.74
CA LEU A 46 22.86 -9.19 -29.99
C LEU A 46 21.88 -10.28 -30.45
N SER A 47 22.31 -11.21 -31.31
CA SER A 47 21.44 -12.31 -31.77
C SER A 47 21.11 -13.33 -30.67
N ASN A 48 22.02 -13.50 -29.71
CA ASN A 48 21.92 -14.54 -28.67
C ASN A 48 21.35 -14.05 -27.34
N THR A 49 21.26 -12.75 -27.11
CA THR A 49 20.75 -12.21 -25.84
C THR A 49 19.23 -11.94 -25.90
N PRO A 50 18.43 -12.40 -24.92
CA PRO A 50 17.01 -12.05 -24.87
C PRO A 50 16.82 -10.54 -24.64
N TRP A 51 17.78 -9.88 -24.01
CA TRP A 51 17.77 -8.46 -23.66
C TRP A 51 17.79 -7.48 -24.84
N ALA A 52 18.10 -7.97 -26.06
CA ALA A 52 18.08 -7.16 -27.28
C ALA A 52 16.77 -7.29 -28.06
N LYS A 53 15.89 -8.22 -27.65
CA LYS A 53 14.62 -8.51 -28.32
C LYS A 53 13.47 -7.76 -27.62
N PRO A 54 12.39 -7.44 -28.34
CA PRO A 54 11.17 -6.94 -27.70
C PRO A 54 10.56 -8.04 -26.83
N ASN A 55 10.14 -7.68 -25.62
CA ASN A 55 9.48 -8.60 -24.68
C ASN A 55 7.99 -8.28 -24.55
N ARG A 56 7.24 -9.23 -23.98
CA ARG A 56 5.82 -9.07 -23.63
C ARG A 56 5.60 -7.77 -22.84
N PHE A 57 4.51 -7.07 -23.13
CA PHE A 57 4.14 -5.75 -22.59
C PHE A 57 5.12 -4.59 -22.88
N GLY A 58 6.16 -4.83 -23.70
CA GLY A 58 7.24 -3.85 -23.90
C GLY A 58 8.18 -3.75 -22.70
N SER A 59 8.23 -4.77 -21.84
CA SER A 59 9.12 -4.78 -20.68
C SER A 59 10.60 -4.86 -21.09
N PHE A 60 11.47 -4.23 -20.29
CA PHE A 60 12.90 -4.45 -20.38
C PHE A 60 13.30 -5.91 -20.08
N ALA A 61 12.50 -6.64 -19.29
CA ALA A 61 12.78 -8.00 -18.86
C ALA A 61 11.99 -9.05 -19.68
N PRO A 62 12.64 -10.16 -20.04
CA PRO A 62 11.97 -11.29 -20.67
C PRO A 62 11.11 -12.05 -19.66
N VAL A 63 10.26 -12.94 -20.17
CA VAL A 63 9.49 -13.88 -19.35
C VAL A 63 10.42 -14.98 -18.82
N ARG A 64 10.29 -15.33 -17.53
CA ARG A 64 11.06 -16.38 -16.86
C ARG A 64 10.12 -17.50 -16.43
N SER A 65 10.40 -18.72 -16.86
CA SER A 65 9.67 -19.94 -16.48
C SER A 65 10.36 -20.64 -15.31
N ASP A 66 9.65 -21.58 -14.68
CA ASP A 66 10.16 -22.43 -13.59
C ASP A 66 10.70 -21.64 -12.39
N VAL A 67 10.02 -20.55 -12.05
CA VAL A 67 10.38 -19.62 -10.98
C VAL A 67 9.65 -20.00 -9.69
N TYR A 68 10.36 -19.92 -8.57
CA TYR A 68 9.71 -19.88 -7.26
C TYR A 68 9.28 -18.45 -6.92
N ALA A 69 7.99 -18.26 -6.68
CA ALA A 69 7.40 -16.99 -6.27
C ALA A 69 6.44 -17.22 -5.09
N GLN A 70 6.45 -16.29 -4.14
CA GLN A 70 5.58 -16.32 -2.96
C GLN A 70 4.98 -14.93 -2.73
N TRP A 71 3.66 -14.83 -2.68
CA TRP A 71 2.98 -13.60 -2.24
C TRP A 71 3.12 -13.42 -0.72
N LEU A 72 3.13 -12.18 -0.27
CA LEU A 72 3.28 -11.79 1.14
C LEU A 72 2.25 -10.70 1.42
N VAL A 73 1.33 -10.96 2.34
CA VAL A 73 0.26 -10.02 2.76
C VAL A 73 0.67 -9.39 4.08
N ASP A 74 0.56 -8.07 4.16
CA ASP A 74 0.94 -7.21 5.27
C ASP A 74 2.44 -7.15 5.60
N GLY A 75 2.78 -6.15 6.43
CA GLY A 75 4.15 -5.87 6.84
C GLY A 75 4.78 -6.96 7.70
N ARG A 76 3.99 -7.73 8.48
CA ARG A 76 4.50 -8.84 9.29
C ARG A 76 5.20 -9.89 8.43
N ASP A 77 4.47 -10.45 7.46
CA ASP A 77 4.96 -11.56 6.64
C ASP A 77 6.08 -11.09 5.71
N TYR A 78 5.96 -9.88 5.16
CA TYR A 78 6.99 -9.26 4.34
C TYR A 78 8.30 -9.03 5.10
N MET A 79 8.25 -8.29 6.22
CA MET A 79 9.46 -7.93 6.97
C MET A 79 10.12 -9.15 7.63
N TRP A 80 9.34 -10.18 7.99
CA TRP A 80 9.87 -11.46 8.43
C TRP A 80 10.77 -12.09 7.35
N ASN A 81 10.25 -12.21 6.13
CA ASN A 81 10.98 -12.82 5.01
C ASN A 81 12.20 -11.98 4.59
N VAL A 82 12.07 -10.65 4.54
CA VAL A 82 13.20 -9.76 4.24
C VAL A 82 14.29 -9.89 5.30
N SER A 83 13.93 -9.92 6.60
CA SER A 83 14.91 -10.07 7.68
C SER A 83 15.66 -11.40 7.61
N ARG A 84 14.96 -12.48 7.23
CA ARG A 84 15.55 -13.81 7.02
C ARG A 84 16.54 -13.78 5.87
N ALA A 85 16.15 -13.23 4.73
CA ALA A 85 17.00 -13.12 3.56
C ALA A 85 18.26 -12.28 3.84
N ILE A 86 18.12 -11.10 4.47
CA ILE A 86 19.27 -10.27 4.85
C ILE A 86 20.21 -11.02 5.80
N ASN A 87 19.67 -11.70 6.82
CA ASN A 87 20.49 -12.46 7.77
C ASN A 87 21.30 -13.57 7.07
N MET A 88 20.74 -14.17 6.02
CA MET A 88 21.39 -15.22 5.21
C MET A 88 22.37 -14.69 4.15
N ALA A 89 22.38 -13.39 3.85
CA ALA A 89 23.21 -12.81 2.79
C ALA A 89 24.71 -13.13 2.96
N LYS A 90 25.40 -13.46 1.87
CA LYS A 90 26.84 -13.78 1.90
C LYS A 90 27.66 -12.89 0.98
N ASP A 91 27.03 -12.21 0.04
CA ASP A 91 27.72 -11.53 -1.06
C ASP A 91 27.35 -10.04 -1.10
N VAL A 92 26.10 -9.72 -1.46
CA VAL A 92 25.64 -8.34 -1.70
C VAL A 92 24.18 -8.14 -1.34
N ILE A 93 23.84 -6.94 -0.89
CA ILE A 93 22.45 -6.52 -0.63
C ILE A 93 22.18 -5.23 -1.41
N TYR A 94 21.06 -5.19 -2.14
CA TYR A 94 20.57 -3.98 -2.81
C TYR A 94 19.22 -3.58 -2.19
N ILE A 95 19.09 -2.33 -1.77
CA ILE A 95 17.84 -1.78 -1.23
C ILE A 95 17.47 -0.53 -2.03
N HIS A 96 16.25 -0.50 -2.55
CA HIS A 96 15.67 0.69 -3.14
C HIS A 96 14.33 0.97 -2.50
N ASP A 97 14.19 2.13 -1.86
CA ASP A 97 12.94 2.54 -1.22
C ASP A 97 12.59 4.00 -1.52
N TRP A 98 11.29 4.31 -1.44
CA TRP A 98 10.80 5.68 -1.40
C TRP A 98 11.11 6.30 -0.03
N TRP A 99 10.92 5.53 1.04
CA TRP A 99 11.33 5.91 2.39
C TRP A 99 11.92 4.71 3.15
N LEU A 100 13.00 4.94 3.89
CA LEU A 100 13.73 3.92 4.63
C LEU A 100 14.02 4.44 6.05
N SER A 101 13.55 3.74 7.07
CA SER A 101 13.78 4.08 8.49
C SER A 101 14.85 3.16 9.09
N PRO A 102 16.05 3.65 9.45
CA PRO A 102 17.12 2.78 9.97
C PRO A 102 16.74 2.00 11.23
N GLN A 103 15.97 2.62 12.14
CA GLN A 103 15.60 2.04 13.43
C GLN A 103 14.33 1.17 13.38
N LEU A 104 13.85 0.78 12.20
CA LEU A 104 12.70 -0.11 12.05
C LEU A 104 12.99 -1.52 12.60
N TYR A 105 12.06 -2.05 13.41
CA TYR A 105 12.08 -3.44 13.85
C TYR A 105 11.42 -4.35 12.81
N MET A 106 12.22 -5.26 12.23
CA MET A 106 11.76 -6.17 11.18
C MET A 106 10.97 -7.38 11.72
N ARG A 107 11.13 -7.69 13.01
CA ARG A 107 10.40 -8.71 13.76
C ARG A 107 9.83 -8.09 15.03
N ARG A 108 8.68 -8.59 15.49
CA ARG A 108 7.96 -8.10 16.67
C ARG A 108 7.70 -9.25 17.67
N PRO A 109 7.36 -8.95 18.94
CA PRO A 109 7.44 -7.65 19.61
C PRO A 109 8.86 -7.09 19.64
N ALA A 110 9.00 -5.75 19.64
CA ALA A 110 10.31 -5.10 19.64
C ALA A 110 11.15 -5.45 20.87
N ALA A 111 10.50 -5.69 22.01
CA ALA A 111 11.10 -6.02 23.31
C ALA A 111 11.91 -7.32 23.35
N ILE A 112 11.75 -8.20 22.36
CA ILE A 112 12.48 -9.48 22.22
C ILE A 112 13.12 -9.64 20.84
N SER A 113 13.08 -8.58 20.03
CA SER A 113 13.52 -8.58 18.63
C SER A 113 14.57 -7.51 18.36
N GLN A 114 15.27 -7.04 19.39
CA GLN A 114 16.13 -5.85 19.29
C GLN A 114 17.25 -5.98 18.26
N LYS A 115 17.80 -7.19 18.09
CA LYS A 115 18.82 -7.47 17.07
C LYS A 115 18.29 -7.50 15.63
N TRP A 116 16.98 -7.65 15.47
CA TRP A 116 16.29 -7.65 14.16
C TRP A 116 15.92 -6.24 13.69
N ARG A 117 16.45 -5.21 14.35
CA ARG A 117 16.39 -3.83 13.86
C ARG A 117 17.20 -3.70 12.58
N LEU A 118 16.67 -2.99 11.58
CA LEU A 118 17.22 -2.96 10.22
C LEU A 118 18.68 -2.49 10.18
N ASP A 119 19.00 -1.38 10.84
CA ASP A 119 20.36 -0.85 10.94
C ASP A 119 21.36 -1.85 11.54
N ARG A 120 21.00 -2.54 12.62
CA ARG A 120 21.84 -3.56 13.29
C ARG A 120 22.03 -4.79 12.42
N LEU A 121 20.98 -5.22 11.74
CA LEU A 121 21.04 -6.35 10.82
C LEU A 121 21.98 -6.04 9.65
N LEU A 122 21.85 -4.87 9.02
CA LEU A 122 22.75 -4.45 7.94
C LEU A 122 24.18 -4.25 8.46
N GLN A 123 24.38 -3.66 9.64
CA GLN A 123 25.70 -3.51 10.26
C GLN A 123 26.39 -4.87 10.48
N LYS A 124 25.65 -5.86 11.01
CA LYS A 124 26.13 -7.23 11.19
C LYS A 124 26.62 -7.82 9.86
N LYS A 125 25.78 -7.77 8.81
CA LYS A 125 26.14 -8.33 7.50
C LYS A 125 27.31 -7.59 6.85
N ALA A 126 27.38 -6.27 7.00
CA ALA A 126 28.49 -5.47 6.51
C ALA A 126 29.82 -5.84 7.18
N ARG A 127 29.82 -6.12 8.49
CA ARG A 127 30.98 -6.62 9.27
C ARG A 127 31.39 -8.04 8.85
N GLU A 128 30.45 -8.87 8.42
CA GLU A 128 30.71 -10.21 7.86
C GLU A 128 31.27 -10.16 6.43
N GLY A 129 31.37 -8.96 5.83
CA GLY A 129 31.98 -8.73 4.52
C GLY A 129 30.98 -8.46 3.39
N VAL A 130 29.67 -8.53 3.64
CA VAL A 130 28.64 -8.25 2.63
C VAL A 130 28.68 -6.79 2.21
N LYS A 131 28.63 -6.50 0.90
CA LYS A 131 28.51 -5.12 0.39
C LYS A 131 27.04 -4.73 0.29
N ILE A 132 26.69 -3.54 0.76
CA ILE A 132 25.30 -3.07 0.85
C ILE A 132 25.15 -1.79 0.03
N PHE A 133 24.25 -1.79 -0.94
CA PHE A 133 24.00 -0.68 -1.85
C PHE A 133 22.57 -0.20 -1.73
N ILE A 134 22.40 1.07 -1.36
CA ILE A 134 21.10 1.66 -1.07
C ILE A 134 20.82 2.84 -2.00
N ILE A 135 19.66 2.85 -2.64
CA ILE A 135 19.11 4.02 -3.31
C ILE A 135 17.84 4.44 -2.56
N ILE A 136 17.80 5.70 -2.13
CA ILE A 136 16.61 6.28 -1.50
C ILE A 136 16.15 7.52 -2.24
N TYR A 137 14.84 7.75 -2.26
CA TYR A 137 14.29 8.99 -2.80
C TYR A 137 14.80 10.21 -2.03
N ARG A 138 15.19 11.25 -2.76
CA ARG A 138 15.56 12.54 -2.19
C ARG A 138 14.32 13.42 -2.06
N ASN A 139 13.74 13.49 -0.88
CA ASN A 139 12.60 14.35 -0.61
C ASN A 139 12.89 15.84 -0.77
N VAL A 140 11.84 16.59 -1.06
CA VAL A 140 11.78 18.05 -0.91
C VAL A 140 11.33 18.30 0.53
N GLU A 141 12.24 18.77 1.39
CA GLU A 141 12.05 18.82 2.86
C GLU A 141 10.81 19.61 3.29
N ALA A 142 10.47 20.68 2.59
CA ALA A 142 9.28 21.48 2.88
C ALA A 142 7.95 20.79 2.53
N ALA A 143 7.97 19.73 1.74
CA ALA A 143 6.76 19.09 1.20
C ALA A 143 6.56 17.64 1.68
N ILE A 144 7.64 16.91 1.99
CA ILE A 144 7.57 15.48 2.33
C ILE A 144 8.50 15.20 3.53
N PRO A 145 7.98 14.80 4.70
CA PRO A 145 8.75 14.74 5.95
C PRO A 145 9.43 13.38 6.22
N ILE A 146 10.05 12.77 5.20
CA ILE A 146 10.71 11.45 5.32
C ILE A 146 12.19 11.51 5.75
N ASP A 147 12.78 12.71 5.81
CA ASP A 147 14.18 12.98 6.22
C ASP A 147 15.21 12.03 5.58
N SER A 148 15.22 11.96 4.24
CA SER A 148 16.18 11.10 3.50
C SER A 148 17.65 11.46 3.77
N GLU A 149 17.91 12.64 4.32
CA GLU A 149 19.25 13.04 4.76
C GLU A 149 19.70 12.27 6.00
N PHE A 150 18.88 12.26 7.05
CA PHE A 150 19.15 11.47 8.25
C PHE A 150 19.40 10.00 7.90
N THR A 151 18.49 9.39 7.13
CA THR A 151 18.63 7.99 6.70
C THR A 151 19.95 7.74 5.99
N LYS A 152 20.33 8.61 5.05
CA LYS A 152 21.60 8.44 4.32
C LYS A 152 22.78 8.41 5.28
N PHE A 153 22.85 9.35 6.21
CA PHE A 153 24.00 9.45 7.09
C PHE A 153 24.02 8.33 8.13
N SER A 154 22.87 7.96 8.71
CA SER A 154 22.78 6.81 9.63
C SER A 154 23.26 5.51 8.97
N MET A 155 22.82 5.23 7.74
CA MET A 155 23.25 4.02 7.01
C MET A 155 24.75 4.06 6.66
N LEU A 156 25.26 5.21 6.24
CA LEU A 156 26.67 5.41 5.89
C LEU A 156 27.63 5.35 7.10
N ASP A 157 27.11 5.49 8.32
CA ASP A 157 27.88 5.42 9.57
C ASP A 157 28.06 3.98 10.07
N LEU A 158 27.19 3.05 9.64
CA LEU A 158 27.21 1.66 10.11
C LEU A 158 28.51 0.92 9.81
N HIS A 159 29.02 1.03 8.58
CA HIS A 159 30.22 0.33 8.12
C HIS A 159 30.71 0.85 6.74
N PRO A 160 32.01 0.80 6.40
CA PRO A 160 32.53 1.15 5.07
C PRO A 160 31.97 0.35 3.89
N ASN A 161 31.42 -0.84 4.15
CA ASN A 161 30.76 -1.68 3.13
C ASN A 161 29.32 -1.21 2.80
N VAL A 162 28.82 -0.15 3.43
CA VAL A 162 27.49 0.42 3.16
C VAL A 162 27.62 1.66 2.28
N PHE A 163 26.94 1.64 1.14
CA PHE A 163 26.92 2.72 0.16
C PHE A 163 25.49 3.23 -0.03
N VAL A 164 25.32 4.55 -0.06
CA VAL A 164 23.99 5.18 -0.17
C VAL A 164 23.98 6.31 -1.19
N GLN A 165 23.03 6.25 -2.12
CA GLN A 165 22.72 7.32 -3.06
C GLN A 165 21.30 7.87 -2.83
N ARG A 166 21.18 9.21 -2.91
CA ARG A 166 19.90 9.94 -2.88
C ARG A 166 19.61 10.48 -4.28
N SER A 167 18.42 10.23 -4.82
CA SER A 167 18.00 10.69 -6.16
C SER A 167 16.51 11.06 -6.18
N PRO A 168 16.04 12.01 -7.01
CA PRO A 168 16.78 12.84 -7.97
C PRO A 168 17.49 14.04 -7.33
N ASN A 169 18.35 14.70 -8.11
CA ASN A 169 18.83 16.04 -7.75
C ASN A 169 17.88 17.07 -8.38
N GLN A 170 17.02 17.65 -7.56
CA GLN A 170 15.88 18.45 -8.01
C GLN A 170 16.32 19.62 -8.90
N PHE A 171 17.34 20.38 -8.49
CA PHE A 171 17.84 21.53 -9.25
C PHE A 171 18.53 21.16 -10.57
N LYS A 172 19.26 20.04 -10.61
CA LYS A 172 20.00 19.64 -11.82
C LYS A 172 19.11 19.00 -12.88
N LYS A 173 18.09 18.27 -12.44
CA LYS A 173 17.16 17.56 -13.32
C LYS A 173 15.87 18.33 -13.56
N ASN A 174 15.72 19.51 -12.95
CA ASN A 174 14.46 20.26 -12.90
C ASN A 174 13.28 19.37 -12.44
N GLN A 175 13.55 18.46 -11.49
CA GLN A 175 12.63 17.41 -11.08
C GLN A 175 12.19 17.64 -9.63
N PHE A 176 11.08 18.35 -9.45
CA PHE A 176 10.53 18.70 -8.14
C PHE A 176 9.25 17.93 -7.77
N PHE A 177 8.62 17.27 -8.75
CA PHE A 177 7.28 16.71 -8.58
C PHE A 177 7.22 15.17 -8.55
N PHE A 178 8.23 14.49 -9.10
CA PHE A 178 8.21 13.03 -9.29
C PHE A 178 9.24 12.36 -8.39
N ALA A 179 8.93 11.14 -7.96
CA ALA A 179 9.69 10.37 -7.00
C ALA A 179 10.20 9.06 -7.60
N HIS A 180 11.18 8.47 -6.92
CA HIS A 180 11.45 7.05 -7.08
C HIS A 180 10.57 6.29 -6.09
N HIS A 181 9.62 5.53 -6.59
CA HIS A 181 8.52 4.99 -5.80
C HIS A 181 8.52 3.45 -5.71
N GLU A 182 9.46 2.79 -6.39
CA GLU A 182 9.70 1.36 -6.21
C GLU A 182 10.22 1.01 -4.81
N LYS A 183 9.78 -0.16 -4.32
CA LYS A 183 10.30 -0.81 -3.11
C LYS A 183 10.87 -2.16 -3.50
N ILE A 184 12.19 -2.29 -3.44
CA ILE A 184 12.91 -3.49 -3.87
C ILE A 184 14.02 -3.80 -2.88
N CYS A 185 14.08 -5.04 -2.40
CA CYS A 185 15.21 -5.58 -1.64
C CYS A 185 15.74 -6.83 -2.36
N ILE A 186 17.03 -6.87 -2.68
CA ILE A 186 17.66 -7.98 -3.41
C ILE A 186 18.85 -8.48 -2.60
N VAL A 187 18.90 -9.78 -2.39
CA VAL A 187 19.98 -10.47 -1.66
C VAL A 187 20.69 -11.41 -2.62
N ASP A 188 22.01 -11.28 -2.70
CA ASP A 188 22.95 -12.17 -3.41
C ASP A 188 22.57 -12.48 -4.87
N HIS A 189 21.78 -11.62 -5.51
CA HIS A 189 21.25 -11.83 -6.87
C HIS A 189 20.38 -13.09 -7.04
N THR A 190 19.97 -13.71 -5.94
CA THR A 190 19.22 -14.97 -5.89
C THR A 190 17.81 -14.76 -5.42
N VAL A 191 17.62 -13.92 -4.39
CA VAL A 191 16.31 -13.63 -3.79
C VAL A 191 16.02 -12.14 -3.96
N ALA A 192 14.81 -11.81 -4.41
CA ALA A 192 14.37 -10.43 -4.48
C ALA A 192 12.94 -10.29 -3.95
N PHE A 193 12.68 -9.10 -3.41
CA PHE A 193 11.39 -8.67 -2.91
C PHE A 193 10.94 -7.46 -3.71
N VAL A 194 9.66 -7.43 -4.08
CA VAL A 194 9.04 -6.32 -4.82
C VAL A 194 7.57 -6.20 -4.43
N GLY A 195 7.07 -4.99 -4.27
CA GLY A 195 5.68 -4.73 -3.85
C GLY A 195 5.43 -3.31 -3.38
N GLY A 196 4.41 -3.14 -2.54
CA GLY A 196 4.00 -1.84 -1.99
C GLY A 196 4.69 -1.44 -0.69
N ILE A 197 5.42 -2.35 -0.02
CA ILE A 197 5.92 -2.14 1.35
C ILE A 197 7.34 -1.57 1.37
N ASP A 198 7.46 -0.32 1.83
CA ASP A 198 8.75 0.31 2.15
C ASP A 198 9.29 -0.21 3.50
N LEU A 199 10.62 -0.26 3.65
CA LEU A 199 11.28 -0.54 4.93
C LEU A 199 11.30 0.69 5.86
N CYS A 200 10.13 1.20 6.22
CA CYS A 200 9.99 2.38 7.07
C CYS A 200 8.85 2.27 8.10
N PHE A 201 8.71 3.30 8.93
CA PHE A 201 7.71 3.34 10.00
C PHE A 201 6.28 3.34 9.48
N GLY A 202 5.38 2.73 10.26
CA GLY A 202 3.94 2.65 10.00
C GLY A 202 3.51 1.57 9.02
N ARG A 203 4.45 0.83 8.40
CA ARG A 203 4.17 -0.22 7.39
C ARG A 203 4.01 -1.61 7.99
N TRP A 204 4.59 -1.85 9.17
CA TRP A 204 4.43 -3.14 9.84
C TRP A 204 2.99 -3.26 10.34
N ASP A 205 2.30 -4.33 10.00
CA ASP A 205 0.96 -4.64 10.50
C ASP A 205 0.72 -6.16 10.42
N THR A 206 -0.35 -6.61 11.07
CA THR A 206 -0.80 -8.01 11.04
C THR A 206 -2.20 -8.10 10.45
N PRO A 207 -2.69 -9.29 10.06
CA PRO A 207 -4.02 -9.46 9.47
C PRO A 207 -5.17 -9.07 10.40
N GLN A 208 -4.90 -8.93 11.70
CA GLN A 208 -5.86 -8.47 12.70
C GLN A 208 -6.04 -6.94 12.69
N HIS A 209 -5.10 -6.19 12.11
CA HIS A 209 -5.18 -4.73 11.90
C HIS A 209 -5.58 -3.92 13.13
N SER A 210 -4.96 -4.19 14.28
CA SER A 210 -5.28 -3.49 15.53
C SER A 210 -5.10 -1.97 15.40
N VAL A 211 -6.14 -1.23 15.78
CA VAL A 211 -6.12 0.25 15.89
C VAL A 211 -5.54 0.73 17.23
N VAL A 212 -5.26 -0.19 18.16
CA VAL A 212 -4.81 0.11 19.53
C VAL A 212 -3.47 -0.55 19.83
N ASP A 213 -2.58 0.20 20.48
CA ASP A 213 -1.33 -0.28 21.08
C ASP A 213 -0.89 0.62 22.25
N ASP A 214 -1.77 0.77 23.25
CA ASP A 214 -1.58 1.60 24.45
C ASP A 214 -0.84 0.86 25.59
N LYS A 215 -0.10 -0.20 25.23
CA LYS A 215 0.66 -1.08 26.11
C LYS A 215 2.02 -0.44 26.49
N PRO A 216 2.71 -0.92 27.55
CA PRO A 216 4.10 -0.53 27.81
C PRO A 216 5.04 -1.07 26.72
N THR A 217 6.21 -0.45 26.54
CA THR A 217 7.15 -0.83 25.47
C THR A 217 7.70 -2.25 25.65
N GLY A 218 7.83 -2.70 26.91
CA GLY A 218 8.48 -3.98 27.25
C GLY A 218 10.00 -3.86 27.33
N PHE A 219 10.57 -2.67 27.07
CA PHE A 219 11.97 -2.36 27.34
C PHE A 219 12.22 -2.09 28.83
N GLU A 220 11.18 -1.74 29.57
CA GLU A 220 11.23 -1.59 31.01
C GLU A 220 11.44 -2.94 31.71
N GLN A 221 11.99 -2.90 32.91
CA GLN A 221 12.12 -4.10 33.74
C GLN A 221 10.75 -4.37 34.38
N SER A 222 10.09 -5.43 33.92
CA SER A 222 8.74 -5.81 34.31
C SER A 222 8.64 -7.33 34.35
N ASP A 223 7.79 -7.84 35.25
CA ASP A 223 7.47 -9.27 35.37
C ASP A 223 6.41 -9.73 34.35
N LEU A 224 5.87 -8.80 33.55
CA LEU A 224 4.90 -9.12 32.51
C LEU A 224 5.54 -9.92 31.36
N PRO A 225 4.79 -10.85 30.73
CA PRO A 225 5.23 -11.51 29.51
C PRO A 225 5.60 -10.49 28.42
N LYS A 226 6.59 -10.82 27.59
CA LYS A 226 7.04 -9.96 26.49
C LYS A 226 6.43 -10.34 25.14
N ASP A 227 5.12 -10.57 25.13
CA ASP A 227 4.34 -10.98 23.97
C ASP A 227 3.56 -9.81 23.36
N ALA A 228 2.86 -10.09 22.26
CA ALA A 228 2.03 -9.13 21.54
C ALA A 228 0.85 -8.60 22.38
N ASP A 229 0.43 -9.32 23.43
CA ASP A 229 -0.70 -8.95 24.27
C ASP A 229 -0.31 -7.96 25.37
N HIS A 230 0.94 -8.01 25.84
CA HIS A 230 1.42 -7.24 26.98
C HIS A 230 2.44 -6.14 26.63
N CYS A 231 3.10 -6.22 25.48
CA CYS A 231 4.09 -5.23 25.04
C CYS A 231 3.67 -4.51 23.76
N GLN A 232 4.21 -3.31 23.54
CA GLN A 232 3.99 -2.57 22.31
C GLN A 232 4.47 -3.36 21.11
N LEU A 233 3.59 -3.46 20.11
CA LEU A 233 3.97 -3.91 18.79
C LEU A 233 4.63 -2.77 18.03
N TRP A 234 4.15 -1.52 18.12
CA TRP A 234 4.63 -0.37 17.35
C TRP A 234 5.30 0.68 18.26
N PRO A 235 6.59 0.57 18.60
CA PRO A 235 7.25 1.52 19.50
C PRO A 235 7.48 2.90 18.86
N GLY A 236 7.26 3.96 19.63
CA GLY A 236 7.56 5.34 19.24
C GLY A 236 6.91 5.78 17.93
N LYS A 237 7.74 6.26 16.98
CA LYS A 237 7.28 6.75 15.67
C LYS A 237 6.60 5.70 14.82
N ASP A 238 6.79 4.42 15.10
CA ASP A 238 6.12 3.37 14.34
C ASP A 238 4.61 3.32 14.58
N TYR A 239 4.13 3.83 15.72
CA TYR A 239 2.71 4.08 15.96
C TYR A 239 2.31 5.39 15.28
N SER A 240 1.64 5.27 14.13
CA SER A 240 1.38 6.40 13.25
C SER A 240 -0.07 6.47 12.80
N ASN A 241 -0.56 7.71 12.65
CA ASN A 241 -1.81 8.02 11.97
C ASN A 241 -1.60 9.29 11.12
N PRO A 242 -1.19 9.14 9.85
CA PRO A 242 -0.91 10.25 8.94
C PRO A 242 -2.07 11.22 8.74
N ARG A 243 -3.32 10.81 9.02
CA ARG A 243 -4.49 11.70 8.94
C ARG A 243 -4.58 12.67 10.11
N VAL A 244 -4.06 12.27 11.27
CA VAL A 244 -4.02 13.10 12.47
C VAL A 244 -2.80 14.01 12.42
N GLN A 245 -1.62 13.44 12.15
CA GLN A 245 -0.38 14.19 12.05
C GLN A 245 0.63 13.42 11.22
N ASP A 246 1.35 14.11 10.33
CA ASP A 246 2.46 13.49 9.61
C ASP A 246 3.71 13.35 10.48
N PHE A 247 4.67 12.54 10.03
CA PHE A 247 5.92 12.29 10.73
C PHE A 247 6.73 13.57 10.92
N TYR A 248 7.40 13.69 12.07
CA TYR A 248 8.34 14.77 12.35
C TYR A 248 9.47 14.27 13.25
N LYS A 249 10.61 14.99 13.25
CA LYS A 249 11.79 14.66 14.08
C LYS A 249 12.16 13.17 14.01
N LEU A 250 12.37 12.64 12.80
CA LEU A 250 12.67 11.21 12.60
C LEU A 250 13.98 10.74 13.24
N SER A 251 14.86 11.67 13.65
CA SER A 251 16.05 11.37 14.47
C SER A 251 15.73 10.95 15.91
N GLU A 252 14.48 11.09 16.36
CA GLU A 252 14.00 10.64 17.67
C GLU A 252 12.98 9.50 17.47
N PRO A 253 13.43 8.25 17.22
CA PRO A 253 12.57 7.15 16.78
C PRO A 253 11.62 6.63 17.86
N TYR A 254 11.98 6.76 19.14
CA TYR A 254 11.15 6.32 20.27
C TYR A 254 10.24 7.41 20.84
N ALA A 255 10.33 8.64 20.33
CA ALA A 255 9.45 9.71 20.75
C ALA A 255 8.03 9.44 20.22
N GLU A 256 7.05 9.59 21.09
CA GLU A 256 5.64 9.45 20.72
C GLU A 256 5.17 10.64 19.88
N MET A 257 4.31 10.39 18.90
CA MET A 257 3.63 11.44 18.13
C MET A 257 2.30 11.84 18.76
N TYR A 258 1.68 10.94 19.51
CA TYR A 258 0.35 11.14 20.07
C TYR A 258 0.24 10.55 21.48
N ASP A 259 -0.80 10.95 22.20
CA ASP A 259 -1.28 10.21 23.37
C ASP A 259 -1.98 8.92 22.91
N ARG A 260 -1.29 7.78 23.04
CA ARG A 260 -1.78 6.45 22.68
C ARG A 260 -3.02 6.01 23.45
N SER A 261 -3.33 6.64 24.58
CA SER A 261 -4.56 6.33 25.33
C SER A 261 -5.81 6.98 24.72
N LYS A 262 -5.64 7.82 23.68
CA LYS A 262 -6.71 8.60 23.04
C LYS A 262 -6.76 8.43 21.52
N THR A 263 -5.59 8.42 20.87
CA THR A 263 -5.51 8.46 19.40
C THR A 263 -5.24 7.07 18.85
N PRO A 264 -6.17 6.45 18.10
CA PRO A 264 -5.91 5.19 17.43
C PRO A 264 -4.85 5.37 16.33
N ARG A 265 -4.01 4.35 16.13
CA ARG A 265 -3.19 4.28 14.92
C ARG A 265 -4.06 3.99 13.71
N MET A 266 -3.57 4.32 12.52
CA MET A 266 -4.19 3.90 11.27
C MET A 266 -3.58 2.56 10.82
N PRO A 267 -4.37 1.48 10.74
CA PRO A 267 -3.90 0.20 10.19
C PRO A 267 -3.43 0.31 8.75
N TRP A 268 -2.48 -0.56 8.38
CA TRP A 268 -1.81 -0.57 7.09
C TRP A 268 -1.93 -1.96 6.47
N HIS A 269 -2.67 -2.05 5.37
CA HIS A 269 -2.79 -3.29 4.59
C HIS A 269 -2.07 -3.13 3.26
N ASP A 270 -1.24 -4.12 2.92
CA ASP A 270 -0.38 -4.03 1.75
C ASP A 270 0.03 -5.42 1.25
N ILE A 271 0.51 -5.48 0.01
CA ILE A 271 0.85 -6.73 -0.66
C ILE A 271 2.23 -6.58 -1.29
N SER A 272 3.08 -7.58 -1.06
CA SER A 272 4.39 -7.72 -1.67
C SER A 272 4.61 -9.17 -2.10
N MET A 273 5.74 -9.45 -2.74
CA MET A 273 6.12 -10.82 -3.07
C MET A 273 7.62 -11.02 -3.01
N GLN A 274 8.00 -12.28 -2.78
CA GLN A 274 9.33 -12.81 -2.95
C GLN A 274 9.42 -13.55 -4.29
N VAL A 275 10.49 -13.31 -5.03
CA VAL A 275 10.85 -14.04 -6.24
C VAL A 275 12.28 -14.55 -6.14
N VAL A 276 12.52 -15.76 -6.65
CA VAL A 276 13.82 -16.44 -6.55
C VAL A 276 14.35 -16.80 -7.94
N GLY A 277 15.68 -16.80 -8.10
CA GLY A 277 16.34 -17.20 -9.34
C GLY A 277 16.40 -16.05 -10.35
N GLN A 278 15.97 -16.29 -11.59
CA GLN A 278 16.21 -15.34 -12.68
C GLN A 278 15.55 -13.96 -12.51
N PRO A 279 14.29 -13.85 -12.05
CA PRO A 279 13.66 -12.55 -11.84
C PRO A 279 14.40 -11.65 -10.83
N ALA A 280 15.12 -12.23 -9.85
CA ALA A 280 15.96 -11.47 -8.93
C ALA A 280 17.16 -10.81 -9.64
N ARG A 281 17.70 -11.45 -10.68
CA ARG A 281 18.74 -10.85 -11.55
C ARG A 281 18.17 -9.78 -12.48
N ASP A 282 16.92 -9.93 -12.92
CA ASP A 282 16.22 -8.91 -13.71
C ASP A 282 16.02 -7.62 -12.88
N LEU A 283 15.58 -7.76 -11.62
CA LEU A 283 15.51 -6.65 -10.67
C LEU A 283 16.91 -6.08 -10.33
N THR A 284 17.93 -6.94 -10.22
CA THR A 284 19.32 -6.48 -10.03
C THR A 284 19.74 -5.59 -11.19
N ARG A 285 19.48 -6.01 -12.43
CA ARG A 285 19.84 -5.24 -13.62
C ARG A 285 19.18 -3.87 -13.61
N HIS A 286 17.92 -3.80 -13.21
CA HIS A 286 17.21 -2.54 -13.02
C HIS A 286 17.85 -1.65 -11.93
N PHE A 287 18.20 -2.22 -10.77
CA PHE A 287 18.91 -1.50 -9.71
C PHE A 287 20.27 -0.97 -10.19
N VAL A 288 21.09 -1.83 -10.80
CA VAL A 288 22.43 -1.51 -11.32
C VAL A 288 22.35 -0.42 -12.40
N GLN A 289 21.36 -0.49 -13.29
CA GLN A 289 21.13 0.53 -14.31
C GLN A 289 20.94 1.90 -13.65
N ARG A 290 20.06 1.99 -12.65
CA ARG A 290 19.82 3.25 -11.93
C ARG A 290 21.02 3.73 -11.14
N TRP A 291 21.65 2.83 -10.38
CA TRP A 291 22.83 3.13 -9.58
C TRP A 291 23.90 3.81 -10.43
N ASN A 292 24.19 3.21 -11.57
CA ASN A 292 25.19 3.70 -12.51
C ASN A 292 24.77 4.99 -13.20
N TYR A 293 23.48 5.15 -13.51
CA TYR A 293 22.92 6.38 -14.07
C TYR A 293 23.05 7.55 -13.09
N VAL A 294 22.68 7.37 -11.82
CA VAL A 294 22.83 8.38 -10.76
C VAL A 294 24.30 8.75 -10.57
N LEU A 295 25.18 7.75 -10.52
CA LEU A 295 26.61 7.94 -10.34
C LEU A 295 27.26 8.73 -11.50
N ARG A 296 26.80 8.58 -12.74
CA ARG A 296 27.28 9.37 -13.88
C ARG A 296 26.89 10.84 -13.79
N GLY A 297 25.71 11.14 -13.22
CA GLY A 297 25.23 12.50 -13.08
C GLY A 297 25.96 13.34 -12.02
N ARG A 298 26.72 12.70 -11.12
CA ARG A 298 27.38 13.36 -10.00
C ARG A 298 28.66 12.67 -9.58
N LYS A 299 29.74 13.44 -9.42
CA LYS A 299 30.89 13.00 -8.64
C LYS A 299 30.49 12.85 -7.16
N PRO A 300 30.49 11.63 -6.61
CA PRO A 300 30.07 11.39 -5.23
C PRO A 300 31.08 12.02 -4.26
N THR A 301 30.63 12.38 -3.06
CA THR A 301 31.51 12.91 -2.00
C THR A 301 32.34 11.83 -1.33
N ARG A 302 31.87 10.58 -1.39
CA ARG A 302 32.60 9.38 -1.00
C ARG A 302 32.86 8.54 -2.25
N PRO A 303 33.99 7.81 -2.35
CA PRO A 303 34.22 6.87 -3.43
C PRO A 303 33.04 5.89 -3.52
N THR A 304 32.40 5.81 -4.69
CA THR A 304 31.19 5.01 -4.91
C THR A 304 31.42 4.19 -6.19
N PRO A 305 31.36 2.85 -6.14
CA PRO A 305 31.74 2.01 -7.27
C PRO A 305 30.67 1.99 -8.37
N PHE A 306 31.10 1.75 -9.61
CA PHE A 306 30.18 1.30 -10.66
C PHE A 306 29.86 -0.19 -10.46
N LEU A 307 28.60 -0.56 -10.69
CA LEU A 307 28.14 -1.93 -10.54
C LEU A 307 27.97 -2.63 -11.89
N LEU A 308 28.07 -3.94 -11.91
CA LEU A 308 27.75 -4.79 -13.05
C LEU A 308 26.56 -5.70 -12.73
N PRO A 309 25.63 -5.90 -13.67
CA PRO A 309 24.60 -6.92 -13.49
C PRO A 309 25.26 -8.31 -13.58
N PRO A 310 24.83 -9.28 -12.77
CA PRO A 310 25.28 -10.66 -12.90
C PRO A 310 24.87 -11.22 -14.27
N PRO A 311 25.58 -12.23 -14.80
CA PRO A 311 25.12 -12.97 -15.99
C PRO A 311 23.78 -13.64 -15.72
N ASP A 312 23.05 -14.07 -16.76
CA ASP A 312 21.85 -14.89 -16.56
C ASP A 312 22.24 -16.29 -16.01
N TYR A 313 21.37 -16.94 -15.24
CA TYR A 313 21.60 -18.33 -14.82
C TYR A 313 21.57 -19.27 -16.03
N VAL A 314 22.40 -20.31 -16.01
CA VAL A 314 22.19 -21.47 -16.89
C VAL A 314 21.07 -22.33 -16.28
N PRO A 315 20.11 -22.87 -17.05
CA PRO A 315 19.02 -23.67 -16.50
C PRO A 315 19.47 -24.78 -15.55
N ALA A 316 20.54 -25.50 -15.93
CA ALA A 316 21.14 -26.51 -15.06
C ALA A 316 21.56 -25.93 -13.69
N ASP A 317 22.13 -24.70 -13.62
CA ASP A 317 22.53 -24.05 -12.35
C ASP A 317 21.33 -23.85 -11.43
N LEU A 318 20.17 -23.46 -11.98
CA LEU A 318 18.94 -23.28 -11.20
C LEU A 318 18.48 -24.60 -10.58
N GLU A 319 18.46 -25.67 -11.36
CA GLU A 319 18.10 -27.01 -10.89
C GLU A 319 19.06 -27.49 -9.79
N THR A 320 20.38 -27.34 -10.01
CA THR A 320 21.39 -27.76 -9.02
C THR A 320 21.32 -26.97 -7.72
N LEU A 321 20.97 -25.68 -7.79
CA LEU A 321 20.80 -24.82 -6.62
C LEU A 321 19.43 -24.99 -5.94
N GLY A 322 18.51 -25.78 -6.52
CA GLY A 322 17.14 -25.92 -6.02
C GLY A 322 16.36 -24.60 -6.07
N LEU A 323 16.65 -23.73 -7.04
CA LEU A 323 16.02 -22.40 -7.18
C LEU A 323 14.86 -22.40 -8.18
N THR A 324 14.39 -23.58 -8.59
CA THR A 324 13.26 -23.75 -9.50
C THR A 324 11.94 -23.76 -8.74
N GLY A 325 10.88 -23.29 -9.38
CA GLY A 325 9.50 -23.39 -8.89
C GLY A 325 8.53 -23.62 -10.04
N THR A 326 7.25 -23.34 -9.82
CA THR A 326 6.16 -23.62 -10.79
C THR A 326 5.67 -22.38 -11.53
N CYS A 327 6.15 -21.19 -11.16
CA CYS A 327 5.62 -19.94 -11.70
C CYS A 327 6.34 -19.49 -12.98
N GLU A 328 5.59 -18.88 -13.88
CA GLU A 328 6.08 -17.96 -14.89
C GLU A 328 6.03 -16.53 -14.32
N VAL A 329 7.17 -15.84 -14.28
CA VAL A 329 7.29 -14.47 -13.77
C VAL A 329 7.91 -13.54 -14.81
N GLN A 330 7.38 -12.33 -14.92
CA GLN A 330 8.00 -11.26 -15.71
C GLN A 330 8.04 -9.96 -14.91
N ILE A 331 9.24 -9.37 -14.78
CA ILE A 331 9.43 -8.07 -14.15
C ILE A 331 8.98 -6.96 -15.12
N LEU A 332 8.31 -5.95 -14.58
CA LEU A 332 7.76 -4.79 -15.28
C LEU A 332 8.20 -3.52 -14.57
N ARG A 333 8.22 -2.38 -15.27
CA ARG A 333 8.53 -1.09 -14.67
C ARG A 333 7.87 0.10 -15.38
N SER A 334 7.82 1.21 -14.66
CA SER A 334 7.59 2.55 -15.19
C SER A 334 8.90 3.31 -15.12
N ALA A 335 9.42 3.78 -16.26
CA ALA A 335 10.69 4.49 -16.30
C ALA A 335 10.84 5.39 -17.53
N SER A 336 11.66 6.44 -17.40
CA SER A 336 11.92 7.42 -18.47
C SER A 336 13.33 8.02 -18.33
N ASP A 337 13.64 9.02 -19.16
CA ASP A 337 14.94 9.68 -19.21
C ASP A 337 15.38 10.25 -17.86
N TRP A 338 14.48 10.88 -17.10
CA TRP A 338 14.85 11.49 -15.82
C TRP A 338 15.20 10.45 -14.75
N SER A 339 14.57 9.27 -14.79
CA SER A 339 14.67 8.24 -13.74
C SER A 339 15.76 7.20 -14.03
N LEU A 340 15.89 6.73 -15.28
CA LEU A 340 16.88 5.72 -15.69
C LEU A 340 17.78 6.15 -16.86
N GLY A 341 17.58 7.35 -17.43
CA GLY A 341 18.30 7.79 -18.63
C GLY A 341 17.90 7.03 -19.89
N VAL A 342 16.72 6.40 -19.90
CA VAL A 342 16.22 5.67 -21.07
C VAL A 342 15.62 6.63 -22.09
N MET A 343 15.98 6.43 -23.37
CA MET A 343 15.51 7.27 -24.48
C MET A 343 14.01 7.09 -24.74
N ASP A 344 13.52 5.85 -24.62
CA ASP A 344 12.11 5.51 -24.79
C ASP A 344 11.49 5.28 -23.42
N THR A 345 10.38 5.98 -23.14
CA THR A 345 9.62 5.81 -21.90
C THR A 345 9.00 4.42 -21.84
N GLU A 346 9.29 3.68 -20.79
CA GLU A 346 8.72 2.38 -20.50
C GLU A 346 7.51 2.52 -19.57
N HIS A 347 6.40 1.94 -19.98
CA HIS A 347 5.13 1.87 -19.23
C HIS A 347 4.60 0.42 -19.28
N SER A 348 5.49 -0.56 -19.07
CA SER A 348 5.18 -1.98 -19.20
C SER A 348 4.20 -2.47 -18.13
N ILE A 349 4.13 -1.79 -16.99
CA ILE A 349 3.13 -2.03 -15.94
C ILE A 349 1.72 -1.73 -16.44
N MET A 350 1.47 -0.53 -16.98
CA MET A 350 0.15 -0.15 -17.51
C MET A 350 -0.29 -1.10 -18.62
N ASN A 351 0.63 -1.46 -19.52
CA ASN A 351 0.35 -2.39 -20.61
C ASN A 351 -0.09 -3.77 -20.09
N ALA A 352 0.54 -4.27 -19.02
CA ALA A 352 0.14 -5.52 -18.39
C ALA A 352 -1.23 -5.41 -17.72
N TYR A 353 -1.50 -4.35 -16.95
CA TYR A 353 -2.82 -4.09 -16.35
C TYR A 353 -3.94 -4.09 -17.40
N CYS A 354 -3.78 -3.32 -18.48
CA CYS A 354 -4.79 -3.23 -19.53
C CYS A 354 -5.02 -4.60 -20.17
N LYS A 355 -3.95 -5.33 -20.50
CA LYS A 355 -4.06 -6.66 -21.13
C LYS A 355 -4.70 -7.70 -20.22
N MET A 356 -4.37 -7.70 -18.93
CA MET A 356 -5.01 -8.59 -17.95
C MET A 356 -6.52 -8.36 -17.89
N ILE A 357 -6.97 -7.10 -17.90
CA ILE A 357 -8.40 -6.75 -17.85
C ILE A 357 -9.09 -7.08 -19.18
N GLU A 358 -8.50 -6.69 -20.30
CA GLU A 358 -9.03 -6.94 -21.66
C GLU A 358 -9.22 -8.44 -21.93
N GLU A 359 -8.27 -9.27 -21.51
CA GLU A 359 -8.28 -10.72 -21.73
C GLU A 359 -9.03 -11.50 -20.63
N SER A 360 -9.49 -10.84 -19.56
CA SER A 360 -10.21 -11.52 -18.47
C SER A 360 -11.47 -12.22 -18.96
N GLU A 361 -11.76 -13.41 -18.43
CA GLU A 361 -12.90 -14.24 -18.79
C GLU A 361 -14.05 -14.06 -17.78
N HIS A 362 -13.74 -14.06 -16.48
CA HIS A 362 -14.72 -14.23 -15.40
C HIS A 362 -14.63 -13.17 -14.30
N PHE A 363 -13.46 -12.98 -13.70
CA PHE A 363 -13.36 -12.24 -12.46
C PHE A 363 -12.08 -11.40 -12.39
N VAL A 364 -12.23 -10.14 -12.01
CA VAL A 364 -11.12 -9.22 -11.76
C VAL A 364 -11.19 -8.72 -10.33
N TYR A 365 -10.11 -8.89 -9.58
CA TYR A 365 -9.98 -8.40 -8.20
C TYR A 365 -8.81 -7.44 -8.12
N VAL A 366 -9.04 -6.23 -7.65
CA VAL A 366 -8.02 -5.17 -7.56
C VAL A 366 -7.98 -4.62 -6.15
N GLU A 367 -6.79 -4.50 -5.59
CA GLU A 367 -6.55 -3.70 -4.41
C GLU A 367 -5.53 -2.61 -4.74
N ASN A 368 -5.92 -1.35 -4.55
CA ASN A 368 -5.06 -0.23 -4.90
C ASN A 368 -5.22 0.96 -3.95
N GLN A 369 -4.13 1.69 -3.71
CA GLN A 369 -4.17 2.92 -2.91
C GLN A 369 -4.93 4.06 -3.59
N PHE A 370 -4.86 4.15 -4.92
CA PHE A 370 -5.53 5.18 -5.71
C PHE A 370 -6.29 4.57 -6.86
N PHE A 371 -7.36 5.23 -7.29
CA PHE A 371 -8.11 4.84 -8.49
C PHE A 371 -8.48 6.07 -9.31
N ILE A 372 -7.50 6.58 -10.06
CA ILE A 372 -7.60 7.78 -10.90
C ILE A 372 -7.29 7.38 -12.35
N THR A 373 -8.31 7.32 -13.21
CA THR A 373 -8.16 6.73 -14.54
C THR A 373 -9.16 7.26 -15.57
N SER A 374 -8.75 7.27 -16.84
CA SER A 374 -9.57 7.45 -18.04
C SER A 374 -10.72 8.46 -17.93
N THR A 375 -10.47 9.66 -17.40
CA THR A 375 -11.49 10.69 -17.17
C THR A 375 -10.98 12.11 -17.45
N GLU A 376 -11.86 13.10 -17.36
CA GLU A 376 -11.54 14.51 -17.50
C GLU A 376 -12.04 15.31 -16.29
N THR A 377 -11.14 16.09 -15.68
CA THR A 377 -11.47 16.94 -14.53
C THR A 377 -10.69 18.24 -14.58
N MET A 378 -11.35 19.35 -14.23
CA MET A 378 -10.71 20.68 -14.21
C MET A 378 -9.98 21.04 -15.53
N ASN A 379 -10.51 20.64 -16.69
CA ASN A 379 -9.91 20.76 -18.02
C ASN A 379 -8.56 20.03 -18.20
N VAL A 380 -8.27 19.06 -17.35
CA VAL A 380 -7.13 18.14 -17.44
C VAL A 380 -7.64 16.75 -17.77
N LYS A 381 -7.01 16.13 -18.78
CA LYS A 381 -7.35 14.79 -19.24
C LYS A 381 -6.41 13.77 -18.62
N ILE A 382 -6.97 12.80 -17.89
CA ILE A 382 -6.27 11.63 -17.37
C ILE A 382 -6.25 10.56 -18.47
N THR A 383 -5.06 10.12 -18.90
CA THR A 383 -4.84 9.40 -20.17
C THR A 383 -4.50 7.91 -20.06
N ASN A 384 -4.22 7.41 -18.87
CA ASN A 384 -3.99 6.00 -18.59
C ASN A 384 -5.27 5.22 -18.89
N LYS A 385 -5.09 4.00 -19.40
CA LYS A 385 -6.13 3.25 -20.10
C LYS A 385 -6.81 2.19 -19.24
N ILE A 386 -6.59 2.19 -17.93
CA ILE A 386 -7.11 1.15 -17.03
C ILE A 386 -8.64 1.25 -16.94
N GLY A 387 -9.19 2.45 -16.77
CA GLY A 387 -10.63 2.68 -16.79
C GLY A 387 -11.27 2.37 -18.14
N ASP A 388 -10.58 2.69 -19.24
CA ASP A 388 -10.98 2.30 -20.59
C ASP A 388 -11.10 0.78 -20.72
N ALA A 389 -10.07 0.03 -20.30
CA ALA A 389 -10.07 -1.43 -20.35
C ALA A 389 -11.22 -2.03 -19.52
N ILE A 390 -11.51 -1.49 -18.33
CA ILE A 390 -12.63 -1.93 -17.49
C ILE A 390 -13.98 -1.70 -18.18
N VAL A 391 -14.19 -0.49 -18.72
CA VAL A 391 -15.44 -0.15 -19.41
C VAL A 391 -15.63 -1.04 -20.64
N GLU A 392 -14.60 -1.19 -21.47
CA GLU A 392 -14.67 -2.03 -22.67
C GLU A 392 -14.95 -3.50 -22.34
N ARG A 393 -14.31 -4.02 -21.29
CA ARG A 393 -14.51 -5.40 -20.83
C ARG A 393 -15.91 -5.62 -20.25
N ALA A 394 -16.42 -4.70 -19.44
CA ALA A 394 -17.77 -4.76 -18.89
C ALA A 394 -18.84 -4.67 -19.98
N VAL A 395 -18.66 -3.77 -20.96
CA VAL A 395 -19.55 -3.67 -22.13
C VAL A 395 -19.52 -4.95 -22.95
N ARG A 396 -18.36 -5.58 -23.13
CA ARG A 396 -18.25 -6.89 -23.79
C ARG A 396 -19.04 -7.94 -23.03
N ALA A 397 -18.87 -8.03 -21.71
CA ALA A 397 -19.58 -9.00 -20.88
C ALA A 397 -21.10 -8.85 -21.02
N TYR A 398 -21.59 -7.61 -20.91
CA TYR A 398 -23.01 -7.30 -21.06
C TYR A 398 -23.55 -7.69 -22.44
N ARG A 399 -22.84 -7.35 -23.52
CA ARG A 399 -23.26 -7.66 -24.90
C ARG A 399 -23.28 -9.15 -25.19
N ASN A 400 -22.37 -9.90 -24.58
CA ASN A 400 -22.26 -11.35 -24.76
C ASN A 400 -23.05 -12.15 -23.72
N ASN A 401 -23.68 -11.48 -22.75
CA ASN A 401 -24.35 -12.11 -21.61
C ASN A 401 -23.40 -13.06 -20.83
N GLU A 402 -22.16 -12.61 -20.61
CA GLU A 402 -21.14 -13.31 -19.83
C GLU A 402 -21.30 -12.98 -18.33
N SER A 403 -21.12 -13.99 -17.47
CA SER A 403 -20.95 -13.81 -16.03
C SER A 403 -19.55 -13.23 -15.78
N TRP A 404 -19.47 -11.91 -15.61
CA TRP A 404 -18.21 -11.21 -15.38
C TRP A 404 -18.35 -10.17 -14.27
N ARG A 405 -17.38 -10.10 -13.37
CA ARG A 405 -17.38 -9.12 -12.27
C ARG A 405 -15.98 -8.56 -11.98
N CYS A 406 -15.93 -7.29 -11.64
CA CYS A 406 -14.73 -6.57 -11.22
C CYS A 406 -14.94 -5.98 -9.82
N VAL A 407 -14.19 -6.46 -8.84
CA VAL A 407 -14.21 -5.98 -7.45
C VAL A 407 -12.95 -5.17 -7.19
N ILE A 408 -13.11 -3.95 -6.70
CA ILE A 408 -12.03 -3.00 -6.47
C ILE A 408 -12.06 -2.54 -5.01
N ILE A 409 -10.97 -2.75 -4.27
CA ILE A 409 -10.81 -2.27 -2.89
C ILE A 409 -9.83 -1.10 -2.86
N ILE A 410 -10.30 0.04 -2.34
CA ILE A 410 -9.55 1.29 -2.24
C ILE A 410 -9.78 1.97 -0.89
N PRO A 411 -8.85 2.81 -0.39
CA PRO A 411 -9.04 3.54 0.85
C PRO A 411 -10.31 4.40 0.86
N LEU A 412 -10.94 4.55 2.03
CA LEU A 412 -12.06 5.48 2.20
C LEU A 412 -11.63 6.91 1.94
N MET A 413 -10.45 7.29 2.44
CA MET A 413 -9.84 8.59 2.18
C MET A 413 -8.33 8.47 2.01
N PRO A 414 -7.71 9.33 1.19
CA PRO A 414 -6.26 9.46 1.09
C PRO A 414 -5.58 9.70 2.46
N GLY A 415 -4.44 9.06 2.70
CA GLY A 415 -3.69 9.15 3.96
C GLY A 415 -2.82 10.40 4.09
N PHE A 416 -3.41 11.60 3.97
CA PHE A 416 -2.71 12.88 4.19
C PHE A 416 -3.20 13.55 5.47
N GLN A 417 -2.34 14.40 6.04
CA GLN A 417 -2.71 15.29 7.13
C GLN A 417 -3.76 16.32 6.64
N ASN A 418 -4.63 16.76 7.57
CA ASN A 418 -5.75 17.68 7.37
C ASN A 418 -7.02 17.01 6.83
N THR A 419 -8.16 17.61 7.16
CA THR A 419 -9.48 17.11 6.75
C THR A 419 -10.01 17.87 5.53
N VAL A 420 -11.08 17.35 4.91
CA VAL A 420 -11.62 17.93 3.67
C VAL A 420 -12.27 19.30 3.87
N ASP A 421 -12.72 19.60 5.08
CA ASP A 421 -13.37 20.85 5.46
C ASP A 421 -12.36 21.98 5.77
N GLU A 422 -11.09 21.67 5.98
CA GLU A 422 -10.03 22.64 6.24
C GLU A 422 -9.44 23.20 4.94
N PRO A 423 -9.21 24.52 4.79
CA PRO A 423 -8.55 25.08 3.60
C PRO A 423 -7.24 24.37 3.22
N GLU A 424 -6.47 23.92 4.20
CA GLU A 424 -5.20 23.21 4.06
C GLU A 424 -5.35 21.77 3.50
N GLY A 425 -6.57 21.23 3.46
CA GLY A 425 -6.90 19.90 2.92
C GLY A 425 -6.91 19.78 1.39
N THR A 426 -6.23 20.68 0.67
CA THR A 426 -6.24 20.75 -0.82
C THR A 426 -5.91 19.42 -1.47
N SER A 427 -4.86 18.74 -1.00
CA SER A 427 -4.41 17.45 -1.56
C SER A 427 -5.50 16.38 -1.49
N VAL A 428 -6.16 16.27 -0.32
CA VAL A 428 -7.23 15.28 -0.11
C VAL A 428 -8.40 15.56 -1.04
N ARG A 429 -8.84 16.84 -1.13
CA ARG A 429 -9.96 17.23 -1.98
C ARG A 429 -9.70 17.00 -3.47
N LEU A 430 -8.52 17.33 -3.97
CA LEU A 430 -8.16 17.15 -5.37
C LEU A 430 -8.06 15.67 -5.75
N ILE A 431 -7.41 14.85 -4.91
CA ILE A 431 -7.32 13.40 -5.13
C ILE A 431 -8.72 12.77 -5.14
N MET A 432 -9.55 13.09 -4.15
CA MET A 432 -10.90 12.54 -4.07
C MET A 432 -11.78 13.01 -5.24
N GLN A 433 -11.65 14.25 -5.71
CA GLN A 433 -12.35 14.71 -6.91
C GLN A 433 -11.95 13.90 -8.15
N CYS A 434 -10.66 13.70 -8.37
CA CYS A 434 -10.16 12.90 -9.50
C CYS A 434 -10.64 11.45 -9.40
N GLN A 435 -10.63 10.88 -8.19
CA GLN A 435 -11.08 9.52 -7.93
C GLN A 435 -12.58 9.36 -8.18
N PHE A 436 -13.42 10.22 -7.61
CA PHE A 436 -14.86 10.16 -7.85
C PHE A 436 -15.22 10.39 -9.31
N ARG A 437 -14.51 11.27 -10.02
CA ARG A 437 -14.70 11.47 -11.47
C ARG A 437 -14.20 10.34 -12.35
N SER A 438 -13.29 9.51 -11.83
CA SER A 438 -12.90 8.27 -12.49
C SER A 438 -13.97 7.20 -12.31
N ILE A 439 -14.56 7.12 -11.12
CA ILE A 439 -15.50 6.07 -10.72
C ILE A 439 -16.95 6.39 -11.15
N CYS A 440 -17.55 7.43 -10.57
CA CYS A 440 -19.00 7.61 -10.58
C CYS A 440 -19.53 9.01 -10.94
N ARG A 441 -18.67 10.04 -11.04
CA ARG A 441 -19.10 11.43 -11.24
C ARG A 441 -18.78 11.95 -12.64
N GLY A 442 -19.82 12.40 -13.35
CA GLY A 442 -19.72 12.93 -14.71
C GLY A 442 -19.79 11.84 -15.79
N ASP A 443 -20.08 12.27 -17.01
CA ASP A 443 -20.35 11.37 -18.14
C ASP A 443 -19.10 10.61 -18.63
N SER A 444 -17.90 11.12 -18.32
CA SER A 444 -16.62 10.47 -18.63
C SER A 444 -16.21 9.39 -17.63
N SER A 445 -16.86 9.32 -16.46
CA SER A 445 -16.56 8.30 -15.45
C SER A 445 -16.91 6.90 -15.92
N ILE A 446 -16.35 5.85 -15.29
CA ILE A 446 -16.69 4.46 -15.58
C ILE A 446 -18.20 4.24 -15.50
N PHE A 447 -18.84 4.69 -14.42
CA PHE A 447 -20.28 4.52 -14.25
C PHE A 447 -21.09 5.36 -15.24
N GLY A 448 -20.65 6.58 -15.55
CA GLY A 448 -21.28 7.43 -16.57
C GLY A 448 -21.28 6.77 -17.95
N ARG A 449 -20.14 6.21 -18.35
CA ARG A 449 -19.96 5.51 -19.63
C ARG A 449 -20.77 4.22 -19.71
N LEU A 450 -20.82 3.44 -18.65
CA LEU A 450 -21.65 2.22 -18.61
C LEU A 450 -23.15 2.54 -18.66
N ARG A 451 -23.59 3.56 -17.92
CA ARG A 451 -25.00 4.01 -17.96
C ARG A 451 -25.41 4.57 -19.32
N ALA A 452 -24.48 5.20 -20.06
CA ALA A 452 -24.73 5.65 -21.42
C ALA A 452 -25.03 4.50 -22.38
N GLU A 453 -24.49 3.30 -22.13
CA GLU A 453 -24.81 2.06 -22.86
C GLU A 453 -26.05 1.34 -22.30
N GLY A 454 -26.71 1.89 -21.28
CA GLY A 454 -27.87 1.27 -20.63
C GLY A 454 -27.53 0.17 -19.62
N ILE A 455 -26.27 0.10 -19.16
CA ILE A 455 -25.77 -0.90 -18.22
C ILE A 455 -25.80 -0.31 -16.80
N GLU A 456 -26.31 -1.06 -15.81
CA GLU A 456 -26.14 -0.68 -14.41
C GLU A 456 -24.70 -1.03 -13.98
N PRO A 457 -23.87 -0.04 -13.60
CA PRO A 457 -22.46 -0.29 -13.36
C PRO A 457 -22.19 -1.29 -12.24
N GLU A 458 -22.99 -1.24 -11.17
CA GLU A 458 -22.86 -2.07 -9.97
C GLU A 458 -23.14 -3.56 -10.24
N ASP A 459 -23.72 -3.92 -11.40
CA ASP A 459 -23.87 -5.33 -11.80
C ASP A 459 -22.52 -5.95 -12.22
N PHE A 460 -21.56 -5.14 -12.67
CA PHE A 460 -20.28 -5.58 -13.21
C PHE A 460 -19.06 -5.04 -12.45
N VAL A 461 -19.12 -3.82 -11.91
CA VAL A 461 -17.97 -3.13 -11.30
C VAL A 461 -18.38 -2.57 -9.93
N GLN A 462 -17.74 -3.03 -8.87
CA GLN A 462 -18.07 -2.66 -7.50
C GLN A 462 -16.84 -2.21 -6.71
N PHE A 463 -17.01 -1.16 -5.91
CA PHE A 463 -15.98 -0.60 -5.05
C PHE A 463 -16.29 -0.85 -3.57
N TYR A 464 -15.26 -1.24 -2.84
CA TYR A 464 -15.28 -1.46 -1.40
C TYR A 464 -14.09 -0.76 -0.74
N SER A 465 -14.14 -0.66 0.58
CA SER A 465 -13.05 -0.16 1.42
C SER A 465 -12.97 -0.97 2.71
N LEU A 466 -12.00 -0.65 3.57
CA LEU A 466 -11.79 -1.37 4.82
C LEU A 466 -11.83 -0.41 6.03
N ARG A 467 -12.45 -0.85 7.13
CA ARG A 467 -12.56 -0.11 8.39
C ARG A 467 -12.64 -1.07 9.57
N THR A 468 -12.04 -0.69 10.68
CA THR A 468 -12.06 -1.49 11.91
C THR A 468 -12.25 -0.61 13.16
N TRP A 469 -12.33 -1.23 14.32
CA TRP A 469 -12.56 -0.56 15.62
C TRP A 469 -11.81 -1.24 16.77
N GLY A 470 -11.71 -0.53 17.89
CA GLY A 470 -11.05 -1.04 19.10
C GLY A 470 -11.42 -0.28 20.36
N LYS A 471 -10.85 -0.71 21.49
CA LYS A 471 -11.03 -0.12 22.82
C LYS A 471 -9.70 0.44 23.34
N ILE A 472 -9.59 1.76 23.42
CA ILE A 472 -8.35 2.46 23.74
C ILE A 472 -8.36 3.05 25.15
N GLY A 473 -7.19 3.05 25.79
CA GLY A 473 -6.96 3.68 27.09
C GLY A 473 -7.55 2.91 28.28
N PRO A 474 -7.31 3.40 29.50
CA PRO A 474 -7.76 2.75 30.73
C PRO A 474 -9.29 2.73 30.88
N LYS A 475 -9.99 3.67 30.25
CA LYS A 475 -11.46 3.75 30.23
C LYS A 475 -12.11 2.90 29.13
N LYS A 476 -11.30 2.21 28.30
CA LYS A 476 -11.78 1.40 27.17
C LYS A 476 -12.72 2.16 26.24
N MET A 477 -12.31 3.38 25.86
CA MET A 477 -13.08 4.21 24.93
C MET A 477 -13.13 3.53 23.57
N LEU A 478 -14.32 3.49 22.97
CA LEU A 478 -14.55 2.92 21.65
C LEU A 478 -14.05 3.90 20.59
N VAL A 479 -13.19 3.41 19.72
CA VAL A 479 -12.59 4.16 18.61
C VAL A 479 -12.68 3.36 17.32
N THR A 480 -12.70 4.05 16.18
CA THR A 480 -12.65 3.46 14.84
C THR A 480 -11.66 4.21 13.98
N GLU A 481 -11.04 3.52 13.04
CA GLU A 481 -10.23 4.13 12.00
C GLU A 481 -10.40 3.32 10.70
N GLN A 482 -10.19 3.96 9.55
CA GLN A 482 -10.07 3.22 8.30
C GLN A 482 -8.84 2.31 8.36
N LEU A 483 -8.94 1.14 7.73
CA LEU A 483 -7.77 0.33 7.44
C LEU A 483 -7.24 0.83 6.10
N TYR A 484 -6.01 1.33 6.08
CA TYR A 484 -5.46 1.98 4.90
C TYR A 484 -4.93 0.96 3.91
N ILE A 485 -5.60 0.84 2.78
CA ILE A 485 -5.19 0.00 1.66
C ILE A 485 -4.05 0.68 0.92
N HIS A 486 -2.83 0.22 1.18
CA HIS A 486 -1.64 0.62 0.46
C HIS A 486 -1.21 -0.41 -0.60
N ALA A 487 -1.92 -1.54 -0.72
CA ALA A 487 -1.67 -2.52 -1.77
C ALA A 487 -1.67 -1.91 -3.19
N LYS A 488 -0.98 -2.58 -4.12
CA LYS A 488 -1.06 -2.34 -5.57
C LYS A 488 -1.05 -3.68 -6.31
N ALA A 489 -2.16 -4.39 -6.22
CA ALA A 489 -2.31 -5.73 -6.77
C ALA A 489 -3.55 -5.87 -7.67
N ILE A 490 -3.44 -6.74 -8.66
CA ILE A 490 -4.57 -7.20 -9.48
C ILE A 490 -4.48 -8.71 -9.67
N ILE A 491 -5.61 -9.39 -9.51
CA ILE A 491 -5.78 -10.84 -9.72
C ILE A 491 -6.87 -11.01 -10.77
N VAL A 492 -6.62 -11.82 -11.79
CA VAL A 492 -7.57 -12.09 -12.86
C VAL A 492 -7.78 -13.58 -13.02
N ASP A 493 -9.06 -13.97 -13.00
CA ASP A 493 -9.59 -15.32 -13.21
C ASP A 493 -8.93 -16.40 -12.34
N ASP A 494 -8.40 -16.03 -11.16
CA ASP A 494 -7.58 -16.89 -10.31
C ASP A 494 -6.42 -17.60 -11.07
N ARG A 495 -5.93 -17.02 -12.18
CA ARG A 495 -4.87 -17.60 -13.03
C ARG A 495 -3.63 -16.72 -13.16
N ILE A 496 -3.80 -15.41 -13.05
CA ILE A 496 -2.72 -14.45 -13.20
C ILE A 496 -2.85 -13.37 -12.12
N ALA A 497 -1.72 -13.00 -11.53
CA ALA A 497 -1.63 -11.92 -10.56
C ALA A 497 -0.51 -10.95 -10.93
N LEU A 498 -0.66 -9.67 -10.59
CA LEU A 498 0.39 -8.66 -10.67
C LEU A 498 0.48 -7.95 -9.33
N ILE A 499 1.70 -7.87 -8.79
CA ILE A 499 2.02 -7.20 -7.51
C ILE A 499 3.18 -6.23 -7.77
N GLY A 500 3.11 -5.01 -7.22
CA GLY A 500 4.17 -4.02 -7.39
C GLY A 500 3.96 -2.75 -6.56
N SER A 501 4.61 -1.67 -6.98
CA SER A 501 4.54 -0.35 -6.34
C SER A 501 3.60 0.64 -7.04
N ALA A 502 3.18 0.32 -8.27
CA ALA A 502 2.47 1.24 -9.16
C ALA A 502 0.98 1.40 -8.80
N ASN A 503 0.60 2.63 -8.46
CA ASN A 503 -0.78 2.99 -8.20
C ASN A 503 -1.60 3.14 -9.50
N ILE A 504 -2.92 2.99 -9.44
CA ILE A 504 -3.79 3.33 -10.59
C ILE A 504 -3.98 4.86 -10.61
N ASN A 505 -3.00 5.53 -11.21
CA ASN A 505 -2.99 6.96 -11.53
C ASN A 505 -1.98 7.24 -12.67
N GLU A 506 -2.01 8.44 -13.24
CA GLU A 506 -1.05 8.81 -14.29
C GLU A 506 0.40 8.76 -13.78
N ARG A 507 0.63 9.20 -12.53
CA ARG A 507 1.95 9.28 -11.88
C ARG A 507 2.72 7.97 -11.96
N SER A 508 2.07 6.84 -11.71
CA SER A 508 2.68 5.53 -11.73
C SER A 508 2.58 4.85 -13.10
N MET A 509 1.54 5.10 -13.89
CA MET A 509 1.21 4.27 -15.07
C MET A 509 1.87 4.73 -16.39
N ILE A 510 2.12 6.03 -16.59
CA ILE A 510 2.57 6.52 -17.92
C ILE A 510 4.08 6.43 -18.16
N GLY A 511 4.87 6.03 -17.15
CA GLY A 511 6.33 5.86 -17.24
C GLY A 511 7.15 7.16 -17.22
N GLY A 512 6.59 8.26 -17.74
CA GLY A 512 7.24 9.57 -17.80
C GLY A 512 7.41 10.29 -16.46
N ARG A 513 6.88 9.72 -15.38
CA ARG A 513 6.77 10.34 -14.06
C ARG A 513 7.43 9.47 -13.01
N ASP A 514 6.75 9.02 -11.96
CA ASP A 514 7.39 8.23 -10.90
C ASP A 514 7.95 6.93 -11.48
N SER A 515 9.12 6.53 -10.98
CA SER A 515 9.64 5.21 -11.31
C SER A 515 9.03 4.15 -10.42
N GLU A 516 8.60 3.06 -11.03
CA GLU A 516 7.85 1.99 -10.36
C GLU A 516 8.37 0.62 -10.82
N CYS A 517 8.12 -0.41 -10.01
CA CYS A 517 8.35 -1.81 -10.39
C CYS A 517 7.17 -2.69 -10.01
N ALA A 518 6.96 -3.74 -10.80
CA ALA A 518 6.00 -4.80 -10.53
C ALA A 518 6.51 -6.12 -11.09
N ALA A 519 5.90 -7.23 -10.70
CA ALA A 519 5.97 -8.45 -11.49
C ALA A 519 4.58 -9.02 -11.74
N VAL A 520 4.43 -9.64 -12.90
CA VAL A 520 3.27 -10.44 -13.26
C VAL A 520 3.64 -11.92 -13.14
N VAL A 521 2.73 -12.69 -12.54
CA VAL A 521 2.91 -14.09 -12.19
C VAL A 521 1.76 -14.92 -12.78
N ARG A 522 2.11 -16.00 -13.48
CA ARG A 522 1.19 -17.08 -13.86
C ARG A 522 1.72 -18.36 -13.25
N ASP A 523 0.86 -19.17 -12.66
CA ASP A 523 1.29 -20.46 -12.10
C ASP A 523 1.04 -21.58 -13.12
N THR A 524 1.99 -22.51 -13.24
CA THR A 524 1.78 -23.74 -14.00
C THR A 524 1.23 -24.86 -13.11
N ASP A 525 1.33 -24.71 -11.79
CA ASP A 525 0.63 -25.56 -10.84
C ASP A 525 -0.84 -25.15 -10.76
N MET A 526 -1.70 -26.02 -11.31
CA MET A 526 -3.12 -25.77 -11.48
C MET A 526 -3.94 -26.57 -10.47
N LEU A 527 -4.89 -25.90 -9.83
CA LEU A 527 -5.81 -26.48 -8.86
C LEU A 527 -7.23 -26.50 -9.43
N TRP A 528 -8.02 -27.50 -9.03
CA TRP A 528 -9.45 -27.51 -9.33
C TRP A 528 -10.21 -26.60 -8.36
N SER A 529 -10.94 -25.63 -8.91
CA SER A 529 -11.88 -24.77 -8.20
C SER A 529 -13.22 -24.74 -8.94
N ILE A 530 -14.05 -23.77 -8.58
CA ILE A 530 -15.37 -23.50 -9.17
C ILE A 530 -15.39 -22.04 -9.60
N MET A 531 -15.94 -21.76 -10.78
CA MET A 531 -16.13 -20.41 -11.32
C MET A 531 -17.49 -20.36 -12.01
N ASP A 532 -18.37 -19.47 -11.56
CA ASP A 532 -19.74 -19.38 -12.09
C ASP A 532 -20.53 -20.70 -11.97
N GLY A 533 -20.30 -21.44 -10.88
CA GLY A 533 -20.91 -22.75 -10.62
C GLY A 533 -20.29 -23.93 -11.36
N GLU A 534 -19.34 -23.70 -12.28
CA GLU A 534 -18.73 -24.74 -13.10
C GLU A 534 -17.30 -25.09 -12.63
N PRO A 535 -16.84 -26.35 -12.77
CA PRO A 535 -15.46 -26.72 -12.48
C PRO A 535 -14.46 -25.93 -13.32
N TYR A 536 -13.48 -25.31 -12.67
CA TYR A 536 -12.54 -24.40 -13.33
C TYR A 536 -11.12 -24.58 -12.79
N LEU A 537 -10.14 -24.70 -13.70
CA LEU A 537 -8.73 -24.78 -13.35
C LEU A 537 -8.17 -23.40 -13.08
N VAL A 538 -7.63 -23.22 -11.88
CA VAL A 538 -7.04 -21.99 -11.35
C VAL A 538 -5.55 -22.18 -11.08
N GLY A 539 -4.74 -21.13 -11.20
CA GLY A 539 -3.33 -21.18 -10.83
C GLY A 539 -3.15 -21.03 -9.33
N ARG A 540 -2.35 -21.90 -8.70
CA ARG A 540 -2.17 -21.92 -7.24
C ARG A 540 -1.81 -20.55 -6.68
N PHE A 541 -0.81 -19.86 -7.24
CA PHE A 541 -0.39 -18.54 -6.78
C PHE A 541 -1.55 -17.53 -6.72
N ALA A 542 -2.29 -17.37 -7.82
CA ALA A 542 -3.35 -16.37 -7.92
C ALA A 542 -4.57 -16.74 -7.06
N HIS A 543 -4.99 -18.01 -7.08
CA HIS A 543 -6.13 -18.48 -6.30
C HIS A 543 -5.90 -18.36 -4.78
N THR A 544 -4.75 -18.84 -4.30
CA THR A 544 -4.43 -18.81 -2.86
C THR A 544 -4.29 -17.38 -2.35
N LEU A 545 -3.73 -16.47 -3.15
CA LEU A 545 -3.66 -15.04 -2.81
C LEU A 545 -5.06 -14.44 -2.66
N ARG A 546 -5.96 -14.66 -3.63
CA ARG A 546 -7.32 -14.10 -3.57
C ARG A 546 -8.11 -14.69 -2.38
N MET A 547 -8.02 -16.01 -2.16
CA MET A 547 -8.62 -16.65 -0.97
C MET A 547 -8.11 -16.01 0.32
N ARG A 548 -6.78 -15.85 0.45
CA ARG A 548 -6.14 -15.24 1.62
C ARG A 548 -6.62 -13.82 1.89
N LEU A 549 -6.76 -12.98 0.86
CA LEU A 549 -7.22 -11.59 0.98
C LEU A 549 -8.71 -11.52 1.36
N MET A 550 -9.57 -12.27 0.66
CA MET A 550 -11.01 -12.26 0.95
C MET A 550 -11.34 -12.85 2.32
N ARG A 551 -10.60 -13.86 2.79
CA ARG A 551 -10.74 -14.42 4.15
C ARG A 551 -10.44 -13.36 5.22
N GLU A 552 -9.37 -12.60 5.06
CA GLU A 552 -9.01 -11.50 5.96
C GLU A 552 -10.08 -10.41 6.01
N HIS A 553 -10.58 -9.97 4.84
CA HIS A 553 -11.57 -8.91 4.76
C HIS A 553 -12.93 -9.31 5.36
N LEU A 554 -13.24 -10.61 5.37
CA LEU A 554 -14.42 -11.20 6.04
C LEU A 554 -14.20 -11.53 7.52
N GLY A 555 -12.99 -11.35 8.06
CA GLY A 555 -12.67 -11.57 9.46
C GLY A 555 -12.44 -13.04 9.85
N ILE A 556 -12.09 -13.88 8.88
CA ILE A 556 -11.67 -15.26 9.13
C ILE A 556 -10.23 -15.25 9.65
N ASP A 557 -9.92 -16.11 10.63
CA ASP A 557 -8.55 -16.25 11.15
C ASP A 557 -7.67 -16.96 10.12
N VAL A 558 -6.99 -16.14 9.32
CA VAL A 558 -6.12 -16.59 8.24
C VAL A 558 -4.88 -17.32 8.73
N ASP A 559 -4.39 -17.02 9.94
CA ASP A 559 -3.23 -17.70 10.50
C ASP A 559 -3.60 -19.14 10.89
N GLU A 560 -4.77 -19.33 11.49
CA GLU A 560 -5.33 -20.65 11.79
C GLU A 560 -5.57 -21.46 10.52
N VAL A 561 -6.22 -20.87 9.51
CA VAL A 561 -6.52 -21.55 8.23
C VAL A 561 -5.24 -21.97 7.51
N MET A 562 -4.23 -21.10 7.43
CA MET A 562 -2.97 -21.45 6.76
C MET A 562 -2.22 -22.57 7.47
N GLU A 563 -2.27 -22.64 8.80
CA GLU A 563 -1.63 -23.73 9.55
C GLU A 563 -2.41 -25.05 9.43
N GLU A 564 -3.74 -25.02 9.35
CA GLU A 564 -4.55 -26.18 8.98
C GLU A 564 -4.23 -26.69 7.56
N GLU A 565 -4.21 -25.80 6.57
CA GLU A 565 -3.94 -26.14 5.16
C GLU A 565 -2.55 -26.76 5.01
N ARG A 566 -1.54 -26.20 5.71
CA ARG A 566 -0.17 -26.74 5.74
C ARG A 566 -0.09 -28.11 6.39
N ARG A 567 -0.76 -28.32 7.53
CA ARG A 567 -0.82 -29.63 8.19
C ARG A 567 -1.45 -30.68 7.27
N ALA A 568 -2.55 -30.33 6.60
CA ALA A 568 -3.20 -31.21 5.64
C ALA A 568 -2.33 -31.52 4.42
N GLU A 569 -1.48 -30.59 3.97
CA GLU A 569 -0.52 -30.83 2.90
C GLU A 569 0.57 -31.82 3.31
N LEU A 570 1.15 -31.64 4.51
CA LEU A 570 2.14 -32.58 5.06
C LEU A 570 1.57 -33.99 5.24
N ASP A 571 0.33 -34.11 5.74
CA ASP A 571 -0.34 -35.40 5.91
C ASP A 571 -0.58 -36.09 4.55
N ARG A 572 -0.89 -35.34 3.50
CA ARG A 572 -1.03 -35.87 2.14
C ARG A 572 0.32 -36.33 1.58
N ASP A 573 1.37 -35.53 1.75
CA ASP A 573 2.71 -35.88 1.28
C ASP A 573 3.23 -37.15 1.99
N GLU A 574 2.97 -37.30 3.29
CA GLU A 574 3.32 -38.50 4.05
C GLU A 574 2.51 -39.72 3.57
N GLN A 575 1.21 -39.57 3.31
CA GLN A 575 0.38 -40.63 2.74
C GLN A 575 0.81 -41.05 1.34
N ASP A 576 1.17 -40.09 0.48
CA ASP A 576 1.68 -40.35 -0.86
C ASP A 576 3.03 -41.07 -0.80
N PHE A 577 3.91 -40.64 0.11
CA PHE A 577 5.18 -41.30 0.37
C PHE A 577 4.99 -42.74 0.88
N GLU A 578 4.11 -42.95 1.86
CA GLU A 578 3.77 -44.28 2.37
C GLU A 578 3.16 -45.16 1.28
N THR A 579 2.26 -44.63 0.46
CA THR A 579 1.63 -45.36 -0.65
C THR A 579 2.67 -45.78 -1.68
N ARG A 580 3.61 -44.88 -2.04
CA ARG A 580 4.75 -45.18 -2.92
C ARG A 580 5.65 -46.25 -2.30
N MET A 581 6.01 -46.13 -1.03
CA MET A 581 6.85 -47.12 -0.33
C MET A 581 6.16 -48.49 -0.20
N ASN A 582 4.88 -48.53 0.16
CA ASN A 582 4.12 -49.77 0.25
C ASN A 582 3.95 -50.44 -1.12
N GLY A 583 3.87 -49.67 -2.21
CA GLY A 583 3.93 -50.19 -3.59
C GLY A 583 5.26 -50.88 -3.93
N ILE A 584 6.37 -50.38 -3.39
CA ILE A 584 7.72 -50.97 -3.56
C ILE A 584 7.89 -52.25 -2.74
N PHE A 585 7.37 -52.31 -1.51
CA PHE A 585 7.48 -53.52 -0.67
C PHE A 585 6.51 -54.64 -1.03
N ASN A 586 5.33 -54.33 -1.58
CA ASN A 586 4.34 -55.33 -2.01
C ASN A 586 4.67 -56.00 -3.36
N THR A 587 5.66 -55.50 -4.10
CA THR A 587 6.14 -56.11 -5.37
C THR A 587 7.30 -57.09 -5.18
N ALA A 588 7.74 -57.35 -3.94
CA ALA A 588 8.80 -58.33 -3.63
C ALA A 588 8.36 -59.81 -3.72
N GLY A 589 7.26 -60.09 -4.42
CA GLY A 589 6.63 -61.41 -4.49
C GLY A 589 6.05 -61.78 -5.85
N ASP A 590 6.64 -61.35 -6.98
CA ASP A 590 6.67 -62.16 -8.21
C ASP A 590 7.51 -61.51 -9.33
N SER A 591 8.42 -62.32 -9.89
CA SER A 591 9.08 -62.24 -11.21
C SER A 591 9.51 -60.90 -11.81
N HIS A 592 10.84 -60.75 -11.97
CA HIS A 592 11.57 -60.04 -13.03
C HIS A 592 10.84 -58.96 -13.85
N SER A 593 10.85 -57.73 -13.36
CA SER A 593 10.83 -56.52 -14.17
C SER A 593 11.72 -55.48 -13.50
N GLU A 594 12.56 -54.80 -14.28
CA GLU A 594 13.44 -53.73 -13.79
C GLU A 594 12.64 -52.71 -12.96
N PRO A 595 13.18 -52.23 -11.82
CA PRO A 595 12.49 -51.26 -11.01
C PRO A 595 12.29 -49.96 -11.80
N PRO A 596 11.13 -49.29 -11.71
CA PRO A 596 11.00 -47.92 -12.17
C PRO A 596 12.04 -47.08 -11.44
N GLN A 597 12.74 -46.20 -12.15
CA GLN A 597 13.60 -45.19 -11.53
C GLN A 597 12.78 -44.41 -10.51
N THR A 598 12.99 -44.73 -9.24
CA THR A 598 12.55 -43.88 -8.14
C THR A 598 13.23 -42.54 -8.31
N ASP A 599 12.49 -41.44 -8.11
CA ASP A 599 13.05 -40.16 -7.70
C ASP A 599 13.77 -40.39 -6.36
N GLU A 600 14.98 -40.95 -6.45
CA GLU A 600 15.94 -40.88 -5.37
C GLU A 600 16.10 -39.38 -5.07
N VAL A 601 15.95 -39.02 -3.79
CA VAL A 601 16.60 -37.83 -3.23
C VAL A 601 17.97 -37.77 -3.89
N GLN A 602 18.16 -36.85 -4.85
CA GLN A 602 19.32 -36.87 -5.72
C GLN A 602 20.54 -36.94 -4.83
N SER A 603 21.18 -38.12 -4.77
CA SER A 603 22.48 -38.22 -4.14
C SER A 603 23.34 -37.26 -4.93
N VAL A 604 23.75 -36.16 -4.30
CA VAL A 604 24.45 -35.09 -4.98
C VAL A 604 25.63 -35.74 -5.71
N THR A 605 25.56 -35.80 -7.04
CA THR A 605 26.64 -36.40 -7.82
C THR A 605 27.93 -35.65 -7.44
N PRO A 606 29.10 -36.31 -7.43
CA PRO A 606 30.36 -35.62 -7.12
C PRO A 606 30.56 -34.35 -7.95
N ASP A 607 30.06 -34.35 -9.18
CA ASP A 607 30.05 -33.20 -10.08
C ASP A 607 29.09 -32.08 -9.63
N ASN A 608 27.87 -32.41 -9.18
CA ASN A 608 26.94 -31.43 -8.62
C ASN A 608 27.45 -30.85 -7.30
N ALA A 609 28.08 -31.66 -6.45
CA ALA A 609 28.67 -31.22 -5.18
C ALA A 609 29.85 -30.28 -5.42
N ALA A 610 30.72 -30.61 -6.38
CA ALA A 610 31.81 -29.74 -6.79
C ALA A 610 31.30 -28.43 -7.41
N ARG A 611 30.20 -28.48 -8.17
CA ARG A 611 29.58 -27.29 -8.77
C ARG A 611 28.92 -26.38 -7.73
N LEU A 612 28.22 -26.95 -6.76
CA LEU A 612 27.68 -26.25 -5.59
C LEU A 612 28.78 -25.57 -4.79
N ALA A 613 29.83 -26.31 -4.41
CA ALA A 613 30.97 -25.75 -3.68
C ALA A 613 31.66 -24.60 -4.44
N LYS A 614 31.76 -24.71 -5.77
CA LYS A 614 32.29 -23.63 -6.62
C LYS A 614 31.38 -22.41 -6.65
N LEU A 615 30.06 -22.60 -6.79
CA LEU A 615 29.09 -21.51 -6.78
C LEU A 615 29.04 -20.81 -5.43
N GLU A 616 29.11 -21.55 -4.32
CA GLU A 616 29.15 -20.99 -2.96
C GLU A 616 30.43 -20.20 -2.65
N GLN A 617 31.55 -20.56 -3.29
CA GLN A 617 32.84 -19.86 -3.11
C GLN A 617 33.03 -18.69 -4.09
N THR A 618 32.19 -18.57 -5.12
CA THR A 618 32.32 -17.51 -6.12
C THR A 618 31.57 -16.27 -5.65
N ARG A 619 32.31 -15.22 -5.27
CA ARG A 619 31.76 -13.90 -4.96
C ARG A 619 31.38 -13.16 -6.26
N SER A 620 30.39 -12.28 -6.20
CA SER A 620 30.05 -11.48 -7.37
C SER A 620 31.09 -10.38 -7.61
N PHE A 621 31.15 -9.90 -8.86
CA PHE A 621 31.97 -8.75 -9.20
C PHE A 621 31.73 -7.56 -8.26
N ASN A 622 30.47 -7.32 -7.87
CA ASN A 622 30.09 -6.18 -7.03
C ASN A 622 30.56 -6.33 -5.57
N HIS A 623 30.83 -7.56 -5.11
CA HIS A 623 31.42 -7.82 -3.80
C HIS A 623 32.92 -7.50 -3.79
N ASP A 624 33.64 -8.00 -4.80
CA ASP A 624 35.10 -7.88 -4.91
C ASP A 624 35.58 -6.50 -5.38
N VAL A 625 34.67 -5.52 -5.55
CA VAL A 625 35.08 -4.14 -5.78
C VAL A 625 35.67 -3.57 -4.50
N ASP A 626 36.97 -3.83 -4.31
CA ASP A 626 37.76 -3.19 -3.28
C ASP A 626 38.14 -1.78 -3.72
N TRP A 627 37.80 -0.84 -2.85
CA TRP A 627 37.86 0.59 -3.09
C TRP A 627 39.21 1.20 -2.67
N GLU A 628 40.06 0.43 -1.99
CA GLU A 628 41.43 0.79 -1.56
C GLU A 628 42.51 0.39 -2.58
N GLU A 629 42.25 0.48 -3.89
CA GLU A 629 43.36 0.41 -4.84
C GLU A 629 44.25 1.66 -4.66
N GLU A 630 45.44 1.48 -4.09
CA GLU A 630 46.46 2.53 -3.84
C GLU A 630 46.81 3.38 -5.08
N GLU A 631 46.40 2.95 -6.29
CA GLU A 631 46.63 3.64 -7.56
C GLU A 631 45.34 4.09 -8.29
N ASN A 632 44.17 4.19 -7.63
CA ASN A 632 42.97 4.68 -8.32
C ASN A 632 43.12 6.15 -8.72
N PRO A 633 43.21 6.51 -10.02
CA PRO A 633 43.45 7.88 -10.48
C PRO A 633 42.29 8.84 -10.16
N ASN A 634 41.14 8.32 -9.70
CA ASN A 634 39.99 9.10 -9.25
C ASN A 634 39.99 9.38 -7.73
N LEU A 635 40.85 8.70 -6.96
CA LEU A 635 41.10 8.97 -5.54
C LEU A 635 42.28 9.93 -5.42
N GLN A 636 42.04 11.21 -5.67
CA GLN A 636 43.01 12.27 -5.32
C GLN A 636 42.61 12.85 -3.97
N PRO A 637 43.21 12.41 -2.83
CA PRO A 637 42.84 12.85 -1.49
C PRO A 637 42.84 14.39 -1.35
N ASP A 638 43.74 15.07 -2.05
CA ASP A 638 43.87 16.54 -2.04
C ASP A 638 42.73 17.29 -2.78
N ARG A 639 41.83 16.57 -3.47
CA ARG A 639 40.67 17.13 -4.19
C ARG A 639 39.32 16.74 -3.60
N ILE A 640 39.30 15.95 -2.52
CA ILE A 640 38.06 15.55 -1.86
C ILE A 640 37.55 16.76 -1.06
N LYS A 641 36.43 17.34 -1.49
CA LYS A 641 35.70 18.35 -0.71
C LYS A 641 35.44 17.79 0.70
N SER A 642 35.39 18.65 1.71
CA SER A 642 35.01 18.28 3.08
C SER A 642 33.86 17.28 3.08
N ILE A 643 34.04 16.13 3.73
CA ILE A 643 33.04 15.06 3.78
C ILE A 643 31.74 15.66 4.32
N THR A 644 30.69 15.64 3.50
CA THR A 644 29.34 16.00 3.95
C THR A 644 28.97 15.10 5.12
N ALA A 645 28.49 15.68 6.21
CA ALA A 645 28.18 14.99 7.46
C ALA A 645 26.87 15.55 8.03
N ASP A 646 26.19 14.74 8.84
CA ASP A 646 25.04 15.18 9.64
C ASP A 646 25.44 15.11 11.10
N LYS A 647 25.37 16.23 11.83
CA LYS A 647 25.77 16.32 13.24
C LYS A 647 24.93 15.44 14.17
N ARG A 648 23.72 15.06 13.75
CA ARG A 648 22.86 14.13 14.48
C ARG A 648 23.44 12.72 14.50
N VAL A 649 24.29 12.38 13.53
CA VAL A 649 24.86 11.05 13.31
C VAL A 649 26.38 11.06 13.43
N THR A 650 27.05 11.79 12.53
CA THR A 650 28.50 11.81 12.42
C THR A 650 29.14 12.45 13.64
N SER A 651 30.09 11.73 14.24
CA SER A 651 30.78 12.15 15.47
C SER A 651 29.82 12.38 16.65
N ASN A 652 28.65 11.73 16.65
CA ASN A 652 27.71 11.72 17.77
C ASN A 652 27.84 10.40 18.56
N PRO A 653 28.49 10.42 19.75
CA PRO A 653 28.64 9.22 20.58
C PRO A 653 27.32 8.60 21.02
N GLN A 654 26.26 9.41 21.18
CA GLN A 654 24.95 8.91 21.60
C GLN A 654 24.29 8.08 20.50
N HIS A 655 24.41 8.50 19.24
CA HIS A 655 23.89 7.74 18.10
C HIS A 655 24.64 6.40 17.95
N ALA A 656 25.97 6.43 18.04
CA ALA A 656 26.78 5.21 17.99
C ALA A 656 26.39 4.23 19.12
N ALA A 657 26.28 4.72 20.35
CA ALA A 657 25.85 3.93 21.50
C ALA A 657 24.44 3.32 21.32
N GLU A 658 23.52 4.05 20.66
CA GLU A 658 22.17 3.56 20.36
C GLU A 658 22.19 2.37 19.39
N VAL A 659 22.96 2.48 18.30
CA VAL A 659 23.15 1.39 17.32
C VAL A 659 23.82 0.19 17.99
N ASP A 660 24.84 0.42 18.82
CA ASP A 660 25.56 -0.60 19.58
C ASP A 660 24.74 -1.26 20.70
N GLY A 661 23.49 -0.84 20.91
CA GLY A 661 22.55 -1.49 21.83
C GLY A 661 22.53 -0.95 23.25
N GLN A 662 23.16 0.21 23.49
CA GLN A 662 23.14 0.94 24.76
C GLN A 662 22.04 2.01 24.81
N GLY A 663 21.15 2.04 23.81
CA GLY A 663 20.03 2.97 23.70
C GLY A 663 18.82 2.63 24.57
N GLN A 664 17.69 3.25 24.25
CA GLN A 664 16.42 3.12 24.99
C GLN A 664 15.86 1.69 25.00
N ASP A 665 16.13 0.90 23.96
CA ASP A 665 15.69 -0.49 23.83
C ASP A 665 16.54 -1.50 24.63
N ARG A 666 17.65 -1.04 25.22
CA ARG A 666 18.55 -1.80 26.10
C ARG A 666 18.98 -3.15 25.53
N TRP A 667 19.26 -3.20 24.22
CA TRP A 667 19.59 -4.45 23.54
C TRP A 667 20.74 -5.22 24.21
N LYS A 668 21.80 -4.55 24.66
CA LYS A 668 22.93 -5.23 25.34
C LYS A 668 22.50 -6.00 26.60
N ALA A 669 21.58 -5.44 27.39
CA ALA A 669 21.03 -6.15 28.54
C ALA A 669 20.10 -7.31 28.13
N ALA A 670 19.37 -7.15 27.02
CA ALA A 670 18.55 -8.24 26.45
C ALA A 670 19.41 -9.39 25.90
N GLU A 671 20.56 -9.07 25.29
CA GLU A 671 21.56 -10.04 24.82
C GLU A 671 22.18 -10.81 25.99
N GLU A 672 22.59 -10.13 27.05
CA GLU A 672 23.15 -10.76 28.27
C GLU A 672 22.17 -11.71 28.96
N SER A 673 20.87 -11.40 28.91
CA SER A 673 19.81 -12.25 29.45
C SER A 673 19.29 -13.32 28.48
N GLY A 674 19.75 -13.32 27.22
CA GLY A 674 19.29 -14.21 26.15
C GLY A 674 17.88 -13.90 25.62
N LEU A 675 17.29 -12.79 26.02
CA LEU A 675 15.94 -12.36 25.65
C LEU A 675 15.87 -11.90 24.19
N ASP A 676 16.97 -11.44 23.61
CA ASP A 676 17.04 -11.01 22.21
C ASP A 676 16.96 -12.18 21.21
N ARG A 677 16.94 -13.42 21.69
CA ARG A 677 16.77 -14.66 20.91
C ARG A 677 15.32 -15.05 20.67
N GLY A 678 14.35 -14.26 21.16
CA GLY A 678 12.93 -14.63 21.18
C GLY A 678 12.34 -14.88 19.82
N ARG A 679 12.85 -14.17 18.82
CA ARG A 679 12.44 -14.31 17.42
C ARG A 679 13.52 -14.93 16.57
N ASP A 680 14.43 -15.70 17.15
CA ASP A 680 15.29 -16.58 16.35
C ASP A 680 14.48 -17.75 15.83
N SER A 681 14.74 -18.10 14.58
CA SER A 681 14.09 -19.20 13.90
C SER A 681 15.12 -20.10 13.23
N ILE A 682 14.79 -21.40 13.14
CA ILE A 682 15.56 -22.41 12.40
C ILE A 682 14.63 -23.17 11.47
N LEU A 683 15.17 -23.65 10.35
CA LEU A 683 14.48 -24.56 9.46
C LEU A 683 14.72 -26.00 9.93
N VAL A 684 13.65 -26.69 10.31
CA VAL A 684 13.61 -28.13 10.59
C VAL A 684 13.24 -28.86 9.30
N ASP A 685 14.00 -29.89 8.96
CA ASP A 685 13.86 -30.73 7.75
C ASP A 685 13.88 -29.93 6.42
N GLY A 686 14.45 -28.73 6.42
CA GLY A 686 14.54 -27.87 5.23
C GLY A 686 13.22 -27.21 4.81
N VAL A 687 12.10 -27.52 5.48
CA VAL A 687 10.75 -27.08 5.07
C VAL A 687 10.05 -26.28 6.19
N ARG A 688 10.26 -26.63 7.46
CA ARG A 688 9.50 -26.05 8.58
C ARG A 688 10.32 -25.04 9.37
N GLU A 689 10.01 -23.75 9.25
CA GLU A 689 10.58 -22.73 10.12
C GLU A 689 9.91 -22.77 11.50
N VAL A 690 10.70 -22.95 12.56
CA VAL A 690 10.23 -22.93 13.95
C VAL A 690 11.05 -21.94 14.76
N LEU A 691 10.42 -21.32 15.75
CA LEU A 691 11.13 -20.50 16.72
C LEU A 691 12.08 -21.37 17.55
N VAL A 692 13.28 -20.86 17.83
CA VAL A 692 14.28 -21.53 18.66
C VAL A 692 13.86 -21.55 20.13
N THR A 693 13.00 -20.62 20.53
CA THR A 693 12.62 -20.38 21.92
C THR A 693 11.10 -20.20 22.06
N ASP A 694 10.54 -20.70 23.16
CA ASP A 694 9.09 -20.72 23.38
C ASP A 694 8.55 -19.49 24.14
N PHE A 695 9.37 -18.46 24.38
CA PHE A 695 8.89 -17.29 25.13
C PHE A 695 8.11 -16.34 24.23
N ALA A 696 6.91 -15.96 24.69
CA ALA A 696 6.09 -14.90 24.12
C ALA A 696 5.73 -15.07 22.63
N PRO A 697 5.03 -16.17 22.27
CA PRO A 697 4.67 -16.41 20.89
C PRO A 697 3.53 -15.46 20.43
N GLU A 698 3.43 -15.16 19.14
CA GLU A 698 2.50 -14.16 18.57
C GLU A 698 1.21 -14.79 18.03
N GLY A 699 0.05 -14.26 18.44
CA GLY A 699 -1.25 -14.57 17.82
C GLY A 699 -2.15 -15.50 18.64
N ARG A 700 -3.46 -15.49 18.34
CA ARG A 700 -4.35 -16.56 18.82
C ARG A 700 -3.95 -17.85 18.09
N GLY A 701 -3.64 -18.91 18.83
CA GLY A 701 -3.15 -20.16 18.25
C GLY A 701 -1.66 -20.42 18.46
N THR A 702 -0.88 -19.44 18.96
CA THR A 702 0.45 -19.78 19.47
C THR A 702 0.34 -20.51 20.80
N VAL A 703 0.52 -21.82 20.71
CA VAL A 703 0.40 -22.75 21.84
C VAL A 703 1.43 -22.36 22.91
N ASN A 704 1.00 -22.29 24.18
CA ASN A 704 1.85 -22.03 25.36
C ASN A 704 3.02 -23.03 25.56
N LYS A 705 3.11 -24.04 24.69
CA LYS A 705 4.16 -25.06 24.60
C LYS A 705 4.29 -25.48 23.14
N PRO A 706 5.49 -25.78 22.62
CA PRO A 706 5.61 -26.41 21.31
C PRO A 706 4.78 -27.69 21.31
N GLU A 707 3.87 -27.83 20.34
CA GLU A 707 3.18 -29.11 20.16
C GLU A 707 4.23 -30.20 20.05
N LYS A 708 4.01 -31.31 20.75
CA LYS A 708 4.88 -32.47 20.62
C LYS A 708 4.93 -32.85 19.15
N PRO A 709 6.10 -33.24 18.62
CA PRO A 709 6.21 -33.73 17.25
C PRO A 709 5.14 -34.81 17.03
N HIS A 710 4.46 -34.68 15.88
CA HIS A 710 3.34 -35.49 15.41
C HIS A 710 3.34 -36.90 16.02
N THR A 711 2.57 -37.10 17.09
CA THR A 711 2.31 -38.44 17.61
C THR A 711 1.02 -38.93 16.98
N ARG A 712 1.17 -39.89 16.07
CA ARG A 712 0.11 -40.65 15.40
C ARG A 712 -1.09 -40.87 16.33
N ALA A 713 -2.19 -40.17 16.08
CA ALA A 713 -3.47 -40.54 16.66
C ALA A 713 -3.88 -41.87 16.04
N LEU A 714 -3.81 -42.95 16.82
CA LEU A 714 -4.38 -44.23 16.40
C LEU A 714 -5.89 -44.04 16.21
N PRO A 715 -6.46 -44.46 15.06
CA PRO A 715 -7.91 -44.46 14.90
C PRO A 715 -8.55 -45.36 15.96
N PRO A 716 -9.67 -44.97 16.58
CA PRO A 716 -10.52 -45.91 17.31
C PRO A 716 -10.87 -47.07 16.39
N GLY A 717 -10.61 -48.28 16.87
CA GLY A 717 -10.62 -49.50 16.09
C GLY A 717 -11.92 -49.79 15.32
N LEU A 718 -11.70 -50.37 14.14
CA LEU A 718 -12.61 -51.13 13.27
C LEU A 718 -14.03 -51.36 13.81
N LEU A 719 -15.00 -50.74 13.13
CA LEU A 719 -16.21 -51.44 12.69
C LEU A 719 -16.39 -51.20 11.19
N SER A 720 -16.03 -52.22 10.42
CA SER A 720 -16.51 -52.58 9.08
C SER A 720 -16.70 -51.44 8.06
N SER A 721 -15.68 -51.28 7.21
CA SER A 721 -15.78 -50.66 5.90
C SER A 721 -16.88 -51.30 5.03
N THR A 722 -17.75 -50.48 4.45
CA THR A 722 -18.24 -50.67 3.08
C THR A 722 -17.67 -49.56 2.22
N ALA A 723 -16.79 -49.93 1.30
CA ALA A 723 -16.13 -49.05 0.35
C ALA A 723 -17.07 -48.60 -0.78
N GLY A 724 -16.80 -47.41 -1.32
CA GLY A 724 -17.14 -47.03 -2.70
C GLY A 724 -18.05 -45.79 -2.84
N HIS A 725 -17.52 -44.68 -3.36
CA HIS A 725 -17.81 -44.15 -4.72
C HIS A 725 -17.58 -42.62 -4.82
N ASP A 726 -16.39 -42.20 -5.24
CA ASP A 726 -16.12 -40.83 -5.72
C ASP A 726 -16.17 -40.69 -7.27
N ASP A 727 -16.60 -41.74 -7.98
CA ASP A 727 -16.72 -41.74 -9.45
C ASP A 727 -18.13 -42.17 -9.93
N LEU A 728 -19.19 -41.43 -9.58
CA LEU A 728 -20.52 -41.63 -10.19
C LEU A 728 -21.25 -40.30 -10.48
N PRO A 729 -22.01 -40.22 -11.60
CA PRO A 729 -22.81 -39.04 -11.94
C PRO A 729 -24.00 -38.85 -10.99
N PRO A 730 -24.58 -37.63 -10.89
CA PRO A 730 -25.65 -37.34 -9.95
C PRO A 730 -26.86 -38.27 -10.16
N PRO A 731 -27.52 -38.73 -9.08
CA PRO A 731 -28.61 -39.70 -9.18
C PRO A 731 -29.84 -39.09 -9.87
N PRO A 732 -30.66 -39.89 -10.57
CA PRO A 732 -31.85 -39.39 -11.23
C PRO A 732 -32.89 -38.94 -10.20
N ALA A 733 -33.60 -37.85 -10.52
CA ALA A 733 -34.62 -37.26 -9.68
C ALA A 733 -35.74 -38.27 -9.33
N PHE A 734 -35.90 -38.55 -8.04
CA PHE A 734 -37.04 -39.33 -7.54
C PHE A 734 -38.33 -38.47 -7.57
N PRO A 735 -39.50 -39.08 -7.83
CA PRO A 735 -40.77 -38.38 -7.76
C PRO A 735 -41.06 -37.94 -6.32
N ARG A 736 -41.42 -36.66 -6.13
CA ARG A 736 -41.87 -36.11 -4.84
C ARG A 736 -43.09 -36.88 -4.35
N ARG A 737 -42.96 -37.59 -3.23
CA ARG A 737 -44.07 -38.16 -2.46
C ARG A 737 -44.52 -37.20 -1.39
N THR A 738 -45.80 -37.19 -1.06
CA THR A 738 -46.35 -36.34 0.00
C THR A 738 -46.11 -36.97 1.39
N THR A 739 -46.12 -36.17 2.44
CA THR A 739 -45.92 -36.61 3.84
C THR A 739 -46.89 -37.73 4.26
N GLU A 740 -48.07 -37.77 3.63
CA GLU A 740 -49.12 -38.76 3.82
C GLU A 740 -48.77 -40.13 3.18
N GLU A 741 -48.08 -40.12 2.04
CA GLU A 741 -47.64 -41.33 1.32
C GLU A 741 -46.44 -42.02 1.99
N LEU A 742 -45.73 -41.30 2.88
CA LEU A 742 -44.59 -41.82 3.66
C LEU A 742 -45.01 -42.34 5.05
N GLY A 743 -46.30 -42.26 5.41
CA GLY A 743 -46.81 -42.74 6.71
C GLY A 743 -46.31 -41.93 7.91
N LEU A 744 -45.84 -40.70 7.68
CA LEU A 744 -45.34 -39.80 8.73
C LEU A 744 -46.48 -38.99 9.34
N SER A 745 -46.39 -38.68 10.63
CA SER A 745 -47.41 -37.96 11.38
C SER A 745 -47.64 -36.54 10.85
N GLN A 746 -48.92 -36.13 10.74
CA GLN A 746 -49.32 -34.79 10.32
C GLN A 746 -48.82 -33.72 11.31
N LEU A 747 -48.37 -32.57 10.81
CA LEU A 747 -47.71 -31.49 11.58
C LEU A 747 -48.52 -31.00 12.79
N SER A 748 -49.85 -31.14 12.75
CA SER A 748 -50.79 -30.75 13.81
C SER A 748 -50.86 -31.71 15.00
N GLN A 749 -50.16 -32.85 14.95
CA GLN A 749 -50.15 -33.88 15.99
C GLN A 749 -48.83 -33.95 16.77
N LEU A 750 -47.87 -33.06 16.46
CA LEU A 750 -46.61 -32.96 17.17
C LEU A 750 -46.75 -32.04 18.39
N PRO A 751 -46.18 -32.40 19.56
CA PRO A 751 -46.10 -31.49 20.70
C PRO A 751 -45.31 -30.23 20.33
N PRO A 752 -45.59 -29.07 20.98
CA PRO A 752 -44.81 -27.86 20.75
C PRO A 752 -43.33 -28.14 21.03
N LEU A 753 -42.46 -27.78 20.09
CA LEU A 753 -41.02 -27.95 20.23
C LEU A 753 -40.54 -27.18 21.46
N PRO A 754 -39.57 -27.73 22.23
CA PRO A 754 -38.89 -26.97 23.27
C PRO A 754 -38.29 -25.70 22.65
N SER A 755 -38.32 -24.58 23.37
CA SER A 755 -37.60 -23.36 22.98
C SER A 755 -36.11 -23.68 22.94
N LEU A 756 -35.60 -23.95 21.74
CA LEU A 756 -34.19 -24.25 21.46
C LEU A 756 -33.57 -23.04 20.76
N ASP A 757 -32.25 -22.94 20.87
CA ASP A 757 -31.48 -21.91 20.18
C ASP A 757 -31.43 -22.27 18.68
N ASP A 758 -32.31 -21.66 17.89
CA ASP A 758 -32.47 -21.90 16.45
C ASP A 758 -31.43 -21.12 15.61
N THR A 759 -30.35 -20.62 16.21
CA THR A 759 -29.30 -19.85 15.52
C THR A 759 -28.61 -20.64 14.40
N ASP A 760 -28.57 -21.97 14.50
CA ASP A 760 -28.03 -22.88 13.49
C ASP A 760 -28.88 -22.97 12.22
N ILE A 761 -30.15 -22.54 12.27
CA ILE A 761 -31.08 -22.49 11.13
C ILE A 761 -31.57 -21.07 10.82
N GLY A 762 -30.92 -20.03 11.38
CA GLY A 762 -31.25 -18.62 11.15
C GLY A 762 -32.41 -18.08 12.00
N GLY A 763 -32.78 -18.77 13.07
CA GLY A 763 -33.72 -18.31 14.09
C GLY A 763 -33.06 -17.46 15.19
N PRO A 764 -33.86 -16.85 16.08
CA PRO A 764 -33.36 -15.96 17.14
C PRO A 764 -32.63 -16.71 18.25
N SER A 765 -31.51 -16.16 18.73
CA SER A 765 -30.71 -16.75 19.81
C SER A 765 -31.46 -16.84 21.14
N LEU A 766 -31.33 -17.96 21.84
CA LEU A 766 -31.92 -18.17 23.17
C LEU A 766 -31.02 -17.57 24.27
N GLN A 767 -31.48 -16.56 25.02
CA GLN A 767 -30.76 -16.09 26.22
C GLN A 767 -31.22 -16.87 27.45
N LEU A 768 -30.30 -17.23 28.34
CA LEU A 768 -30.62 -17.87 29.62
C LEU A 768 -30.51 -16.84 30.76
N ASP A 769 -31.49 -16.80 31.67
CA ASP A 769 -31.39 -15.99 32.88
C ASP A 769 -30.35 -16.57 33.87
N GLY A 770 -30.04 -15.83 34.94
CA GLY A 770 -29.14 -16.29 36.00
C GLY A 770 -29.63 -17.53 36.77
N SER A 771 -30.82 -18.05 36.46
CA SER A 771 -31.39 -19.30 36.98
C SER A 771 -31.40 -20.42 35.94
N GLY A 772 -30.88 -20.19 34.73
CA GLY A 772 -30.82 -21.16 33.63
C GLY A 772 -32.11 -21.30 32.82
N ASN A 773 -33.06 -20.36 32.91
CA ASN A 773 -34.30 -20.40 32.13
C ASN A 773 -34.19 -19.59 30.82
N PRO A 774 -34.77 -20.06 29.70
CA PRO A 774 -34.88 -19.31 28.45
C PRO A 774 -35.67 -18.01 28.61
N VAL A 775 -35.07 -16.90 28.20
CA VAL A 775 -35.69 -15.57 28.09
C VAL A 775 -35.59 -15.12 26.64
N PRO A 776 -36.67 -14.59 26.03
CA PRO A 776 -36.60 -13.96 24.72
C PRO A 776 -35.60 -12.81 24.74
N LYS A 777 -34.71 -12.72 23.75
CA LYS A 777 -33.78 -11.58 23.59
C LYS A 777 -34.59 -10.29 23.68
N SER A 778 -34.18 -9.37 24.56
CA SER A 778 -34.83 -8.05 24.66
C SER A 778 -34.80 -7.39 23.28
N TYR A 779 -35.97 -7.07 22.72
CA TYR A 779 -36.07 -6.40 21.43
C TYR A 779 -35.29 -5.09 21.47
N ASN A 780 -34.16 -5.04 20.77
CA ASN A 780 -33.37 -3.83 20.58
C ASN A 780 -33.71 -3.25 19.19
N PRO A 781 -34.46 -2.14 19.10
CA PRO A 781 -34.84 -1.57 17.82
C PRO A 781 -33.64 -1.12 16.98
N VAL A 782 -32.46 -0.97 17.59
CA VAL A 782 -31.24 -0.50 16.93
C VAL A 782 -30.50 -1.64 16.21
N THR A 783 -30.76 -2.91 16.54
CA THR A 783 -30.12 -4.08 15.91
C THR A 783 -31.07 -4.88 15.01
N ASP A 784 -32.37 -4.58 15.02
CA ASP A 784 -33.43 -5.34 14.34
C ASP A 784 -33.23 -5.53 12.82
N ASP A 785 -32.61 -4.56 12.14
CA ASP A 785 -32.39 -4.60 10.69
C ASP A 785 -30.98 -5.08 10.28
N ILE A 786 -30.14 -5.49 11.25
CA ILE A 786 -28.81 -6.04 10.98
C ILE A 786 -28.89 -7.57 11.01
N LYS A 787 -28.71 -8.19 9.84
CA LYS A 787 -28.70 -9.65 9.70
C LYS A 787 -27.29 -10.13 9.41
N LEU A 788 -26.69 -10.86 10.35
CA LEU A 788 -25.35 -11.41 10.18
C LEU A 788 -25.31 -12.38 8.99
N ALA A 789 -24.25 -12.31 8.22
CA ALA A 789 -23.99 -13.27 7.15
C ALA A 789 -23.36 -14.54 7.73
N PHE A 790 -23.69 -15.70 7.15
CA PHE A 790 -23.01 -16.95 7.47
C PHE A 790 -21.68 -17.00 6.70
N VAL A 791 -20.57 -16.77 7.41
CA VAL A 791 -19.23 -16.75 6.81
C VAL A 791 -18.55 -18.09 7.06
N ASP A 792 -18.41 -18.89 6.00
CA ASP A 792 -17.60 -20.11 5.98
C ASP A 792 -16.19 -19.82 5.42
N LYS A 793 -15.18 -20.61 5.82
CA LYS A 793 -13.78 -20.39 5.42
C LYS A 793 -13.53 -20.49 3.91
N ASP A 794 -14.40 -21.18 3.18
CA ASP A 794 -14.30 -21.42 1.74
C ASP A 794 -15.48 -20.82 0.94
N CYS A 795 -16.33 -20.00 1.57
CA CYS A 795 -17.51 -19.41 0.90
C CYS A 795 -17.13 -18.58 -0.35
N MET A 796 -15.92 -18.05 -0.38
CA MET A 796 -15.37 -17.24 -1.48
C MET A 796 -14.67 -18.06 -2.56
N ARG A 797 -14.75 -19.41 -2.55
CA ARG A 797 -14.08 -20.27 -3.54
C ARG A 797 -14.51 -19.98 -4.98
N ASP A 798 -15.80 -19.71 -5.18
CA ASP A 798 -16.36 -19.18 -6.43
C ASP A 798 -16.76 -17.72 -6.22
N PRO A 799 -15.98 -16.75 -6.76
CA PRO A 799 -16.25 -15.33 -6.56
C PRO A 799 -17.47 -14.81 -7.36
N LEU A 800 -18.00 -15.59 -8.31
CA LEU A 800 -19.17 -15.23 -9.11
C LEU A 800 -20.48 -15.77 -8.53
N ASN A 801 -20.41 -16.76 -7.64
CA ASN A 801 -21.59 -17.33 -6.98
C ASN A 801 -22.45 -16.24 -6.32
N GLU A 802 -23.74 -16.17 -6.71
CA GLU A 802 -24.66 -15.14 -6.21
C GLU A 802 -24.86 -15.21 -4.69
N SER A 803 -24.94 -16.42 -4.10
CA SER A 803 -25.11 -16.58 -2.66
C SER A 803 -23.89 -16.08 -1.89
N PHE A 804 -22.68 -16.37 -2.37
CA PHE A 804 -21.48 -15.78 -1.76
C PHE A 804 -21.48 -14.26 -1.90
N PHE A 805 -21.65 -13.77 -3.12
CA PHE A 805 -21.43 -12.37 -3.38
C PHE A 805 -22.49 -11.46 -2.75
N GLU A 806 -23.77 -11.84 -2.88
CA GLU A 806 -24.89 -11.02 -2.44
C GLU A 806 -25.22 -11.22 -0.97
N ASP A 807 -25.27 -12.49 -0.51
CA ASP A 807 -25.72 -12.83 0.83
C ASP A 807 -24.59 -12.81 1.87
N ILE A 808 -23.32 -12.82 1.42
CA ILE A 808 -22.15 -12.76 2.31
C ILE A 808 -21.35 -11.48 2.06
N TRP A 809 -20.66 -11.36 0.92
CA TRP A 809 -19.70 -10.27 0.67
C TRP A 809 -20.35 -8.89 0.75
N ARG A 810 -21.43 -8.66 0.00
CA ARG A 810 -22.17 -7.39 0.03
C ARG A 810 -22.89 -7.18 1.35
N GLN A 811 -23.53 -8.22 1.90
CA GLN A 811 -24.27 -8.11 3.16
C GLN A 811 -23.35 -7.70 4.33
N VAL A 812 -22.15 -8.29 4.43
CA VAL A 812 -21.13 -7.91 5.42
C VAL A 812 -20.72 -6.44 5.24
N ALA A 813 -20.39 -6.03 4.01
CA ALA A 813 -20.01 -4.65 3.73
C ALA A 813 -21.10 -3.65 4.13
N GLU A 814 -22.36 -3.92 3.76
CA GLU A 814 -23.51 -3.07 4.09
C GLU A 814 -23.78 -3.01 5.60
N ASN A 815 -23.73 -4.16 6.28
CA ASN A 815 -23.94 -4.23 7.73
C ASN A 815 -22.87 -3.45 8.48
N ASN A 816 -21.60 -3.69 8.18
CA ASN A 816 -20.49 -2.97 8.79
C ASN A 816 -20.62 -1.47 8.57
N THR A 817 -20.94 -1.04 7.34
CA THR A 817 -21.16 0.38 7.02
C THR A 817 -22.28 0.98 7.87
N LYS A 818 -23.42 0.29 8.01
CA LYS A 818 -24.54 0.72 8.87
C LYS A 818 -24.14 0.80 10.34
N ILE A 819 -23.41 -0.19 10.86
CA ILE A 819 -22.94 -0.23 12.25
C ILE A 819 -22.02 0.95 12.53
N PHE A 820 -20.98 1.13 11.72
CA PHE A 820 -20.04 2.25 11.88
C PHE A 820 -20.74 3.60 11.78
N ARG A 821 -21.71 3.74 10.86
CA ARG A 821 -22.55 4.94 10.76
C ARG A 821 -23.36 5.19 12.03
N ARG A 822 -23.99 4.17 12.62
CA ARG A 822 -24.83 4.32 13.83
C ARG A 822 -24.01 4.69 15.05
N VAL A 823 -22.88 4.03 15.24
CA VAL A 823 -22.06 4.19 16.44
C VAL A 823 -21.22 5.45 16.38
N PHE A 824 -20.46 5.62 15.29
CA PHE A 824 -19.40 6.63 15.23
C PHE A 824 -19.74 7.82 14.33
N ARG A 825 -20.76 7.71 13.48
CA ARG A 825 -21.04 8.71 12.41
C ARG A 825 -19.77 8.99 11.60
N CYS A 826 -19.16 7.92 11.10
CA CYS A 826 -17.93 8.00 10.31
C CYS A 826 -18.12 8.84 9.05
N ASN A 827 -17.07 9.58 8.68
CA ASN A 827 -16.88 10.12 7.34
C ASN A 827 -15.74 9.36 6.64
N PRO A 828 -15.81 9.16 5.32
CA PRO A 828 -16.90 9.50 4.39
C PRO A 828 -18.08 8.52 4.44
N ASP A 829 -19.28 8.97 4.06
CA ASP A 829 -20.51 8.16 4.04
C ASP A 829 -21.52 8.65 2.97
N SER A 830 -22.17 7.74 2.24
CA SER A 830 -23.16 8.10 1.20
C SER A 830 -24.43 8.78 1.72
N GLU A 831 -24.75 8.69 3.01
CA GLU A 831 -25.86 9.42 3.62
C GLU A 831 -25.52 10.91 3.89
N VAL A 832 -24.24 11.29 3.82
CA VAL A 832 -23.75 12.65 4.00
C VAL A 832 -23.51 13.29 2.62
N THR A 833 -24.47 14.06 2.15
CA THR A 833 -24.53 14.58 0.77
C THR A 833 -24.11 16.05 0.64
N ASN A 834 -24.03 16.79 1.76
CA ASN A 834 -23.68 18.22 1.81
C ASN A 834 -22.92 18.59 3.09
N TRP A 835 -22.35 19.80 3.14
CA TRP A 835 -21.55 20.27 4.27
C TRP A 835 -22.32 20.35 5.60
N HIS A 836 -23.62 20.65 5.55
CA HIS A 836 -24.44 20.72 6.77
C HIS A 836 -24.55 19.34 7.44
N GLU A 837 -24.90 18.30 6.67
CA GLU A 837 -24.93 16.91 7.14
C GLU A 837 -23.54 16.45 7.62
N TYR A 838 -22.45 16.87 6.96
CA TYR A 838 -21.08 16.57 7.38
C TYR A 838 -20.78 17.15 8.76
N THR A 839 -21.10 18.42 8.99
CA THR A 839 -20.90 19.07 10.30
C THR A 839 -21.72 18.39 11.39
N GLU A 840 -22.94 17.92 11.09
CA GLU A 840 -23.74 17.17 12.06
C GLU A 840 -23.11 15.82 12.44
N PHE A 841 -22.55 15.09 11.46
CA PHE A 841 -21.81 13.85 11.72
C PHE A 841 -20.58 14.09 12.59
N VAL A 842 -19.79 15.12 12.28
CA VAL A 842 -18.59 15.50 13.06
C VAL A 842 -18.99 15.88 14.49
N ALA A 843 -20.00 16.74 14.66
CA ALA A 843 -20.47 17.17 15.98
C ALA A 843 -20.99 16.00 16.83
N TYR A 844 -21.69 15.03 16.22
CA TYR A 844 -22.09 13.81 16.93
C TYR A 844 -20.87 12.99 17.39
N ALA A 845 -19.90 12.77 16.50
CA ALA A 845 -18.70 11.99 16.82
C ALA A 845 -17.90 12.61 17.99
N GLU A 846 -17.79 13.93 18.02
CA GLU A 846 -17.18 14.66 19.14
C GLU A 846 -17.96 14.50 20.44
N ARG A 847 -19.29 14.66 20.42
CA ARG A 847 -20.15 14.43 21.60
C ARG A 847 -20.04 12.99 22.11
N PHE A 848 -20.00 12.02 21.20
CA PHE A 848 -19.83 10.60 21.54
C PHE A 848 -18.47 10.34 22.20
N ALA A 849 -17.38 10.89 21.67
CA ALA A 849 -16.05 10.79 22.29
C ALA A 849 -16.00 11.46 23.68
N GLN A 850 -16.59 12.66 23.82
CA GLN A 850 -16.67 13.38 25.09
C GLN A 850 -17.46 12.60 26.16
N ALA A 851 -18.61 12.03 25.79
CA ALA A 851 -19.44 11.25 26.70
C ALA A 851 -18.70 10.02 27.26
N GLN A 852 -17.90 9.34 26.43
CA GLN A 852 -17.06 8.21 26.87
C GLN A 852 -15.92 8.63 27.80
N SER A 853 -15.38 9.84 27.60
CA SER A 853 -14.28 10.37 28.43
C SER A 853 -14.72 10.78 29.84
N GLY A 854 -16.03 10.97 30.07
CA GLY A 854 -16.58 11.48 31.34
C GLY A 854 -16.30 12.97 31.61
N ALA A 855 -15.86 13.72 30.60
CA ALA A 855 -15.76 15.17 30.66
C ALA A 855 -17.17 15.78 30.59
N LYS A 856 -17.51 16.69 31.51
CA LYS A 856 -18.75 17.46 31.42
C LYS A 856 -18.60 18.48 30.29
N SER A 857 -19.58 18.53 29.38
CA SER A 857 -19.68 19.56 28.34
C SER A 857 -19.73 20.96 28.97
N THR A 858 -18.88 21.88 28.50
CA THR A 858 -18.86 23.30 28.93
C THR A 858 -20.20 24.00 28.73
N GLU A 859 -21.01 23.57 27.77
CA GLU A 859 -22.36 24.11 27.53
C GLU A 859 -23.36 23.87 28.67
N ARG A 860 -23.10 22.88 29.53
CA ARG A 860 -24.02 22.51 30.62
C ARG A 860 -23.78 23.30 31.90
N GLU A 861 -22.62 23.93 32.06
CA GLU A 861 -22.33 24.83 33.20
C GLU A 861 -23.03 26.19 33.08
N GLU A 862 -23.34 26.65 31.86
CA GLU A 862 -24.12 27.89 31.65
C GLU A 862 -25.63 27.70 31.84
N GLN A 863 -26.14 26.47 31.70
CA GLN A 863 -27.57 26.16 31.90
C GLN A 863 -27.92 25.68 33.32
N GLU A 864 -26.94 25.21 34.10
CA GLU A 864 -27.13 24.72 35.48
C GLU A 864 -26.71 25.74 36.55
N ALA A 865 -26.55 27.02 36.21
CA ALA A 865 -26.42 28.08 37.21
C ALA A 865 -27.76 28.36 37.91
N PRO A 866 -27.89 28.17 39.24
CA PRO A 866 -29.16 28.36 39.92
C PRO A 866 -29.41 29.85 40.22
N GLY A 867 -30.37 30.44 39.53
CA GLY A 867 -31.19 31.53 40.07
C GLY A 867 -31.23 32.83 39.27
N ARG A 868 -32.37 33.09 38.62
CA ARG A 868 -33.27 34.22 38.93
C ARG A 868 -34.53 34.16 38.05
N SER A 869 -35.66 33.87 38.68
CA SER A 869 -37.00 34.02 38.13
C SER A 869 -37.40 35.51 38.02
N GLY A 870 -37.85 35.95 36.85
CA GLY A 870 -38.52 37.25 36.64
C GLY A 870 -39.30 37.26 35.31
N PRO A 871 -40.46 37.94 35.22
CA PRO A 871 -41.40 37.80 34.09
C PRO A 871 -40.94 38.56 32.84
N PRO A 872 -41.48 38.23 31.64
CA PRO A 872 -40.99 38.74 30.37
C PRO A 872 -41.50 40.15 30.06
N GLY A 873 -40.59 41.05 29.70
CA GLY A 873 -40.90 42.32 29.04
C GLY A 873 -40.50 43.58 29.82
N ALA A 874 -39.28 44.07 29.56
CA ALA A 874 -38.94 45.49 29.62
C ALA A 874 -37.60 45.72 28.90
N SER A 875 -37.65 46.44 27.79
CA SER A 875 -36.49 46.97 27.10
C SER A 875 -35.93 48.17 27.87
N THR A 876 -34.63 48.22 28.14
CA THR A 876 -33.89 49.48 28.35
C THR A 876 -32.42 49.36 27.97
N ILE A 877 -32.03 50.20 27.01
CA ILE A 877 -30.66 50.54 26.66
C ILE A 877 -30.20 51.67 27.58
N THR A 878 -29.09 51.48 28.29
CA THR A 878 -28.14 52.48 28.84
C THR A 878 -26.95 51.66 29.39
N GLY A 879 -25.67 51.84 29.12
CA GLY A 879 -24.89 52.96 28.60
C GLY A 879 -23.64 53.13 29.48
N GLY A 880 -22.46 52.71 28.98
CA GLY A 880 -21.14 53.28 29.33
C GLY A 880 -20.32 52.65 30.46
N GLY A 881 -19.09 52.20 30.12
CA GLY A 881 -18.02 51.94 31.10
C GLY A 881 -16.85 51.10 30.58
N LEU A 882 -15.96 51.71 29.78
CA LEU A 882 -14.68 51.17 29.28
C LEU A 882 -13.77 50.55 30.36
N ALA A 883 -13.13 49.42 30.03
CA ALA A 883 -11.75 49.14 30.40
C ALA A 883 -11.05 48.41 29.24
N THR A 884 -9.95 48.99 28.80
CA THR A 884 -9.08 48.68 27.65
C THR A 884 -8.35 47.34 27.78
N ILE A 885 -8.43 46.50 26.74
CA ILE A 885 -7.39 45.52 26.38
C ILE A 885 -7.15 45.67 24.88
N SER A 886 -5.88 45.91 24.54
CA SER A 886 -5.35 46.28 23.23
C SER A 886 -5.43 45.17 22.20
N GLU A 887 -5.80 45.57 20.98
CA GLU A 887 -5.52 44.85 19.74
C GLU A 887 -4.01 44.60 19.59
N GLY A 888 -3.66 43.39 19.16
CA GLY A 888 -2.34 43.02 18.69
C GLY A 888 -2.47 42.28 17.36
N ASP A 889 -1.85 42.85 16.33
CA ASP A 889 -1.84 42.47 14.92
C ASP A 889 -1.67 40.97 14.63
N ARG A 890 -2.42 40.49 13.64
CA ARG A 890 -2.10 39.28 12.85
C ARG A 890 -1.72 39.74 11.44
N PRO A 891 -0.52 39.43 10.92
CA PRO A 891 -0.19 39.81 9.55
C PRO A 891 -0.80 38.81 8.56
N LEU A 892 -1.63 39.33 7.66
CA LEU A 892 -2.00 38.70 6.39
C LEU A 892 -0.76 38.76 5.47
N GLY A 893 -0.22 37.62 5.07
CA GLY A 893 0.91 37.50 4.14
C GLY A 893 0.87 36.17 3.39
N THR A 894 1.49 36.13 2.22
CA THR A 894 1.55 34.92 1.36
C THR A 894 2.69 33.98 1.78
N ALA A 895 2.62 32.71 1.38
CA ALA A 895 3.59 31.68 1.79
C ALA A 895 5.06 32.01 1.46
N ALA A 896 5.33 32.87 0.46
CA ALA A 896 6.67 33.36 0.15
C ALA A 896 7.20 34.34 1.21
N GLU A 897 6.33 35.16 1.80
CA GLU A 897 6.67 36.14 2.83
C GLU A 897 6.90 35.46 4.19
N TRP A 898 6.17 34.36 4.46
CA TRP A 898 6.43 33.51 5.63
C TRP A 898 7.76 32.75 5.53
N ALA A 899 8.20 32.39 4.32
CA ALA A 899 9.50 31.76 4.09
C ALA A 899 10.67 32.71 4.35
N GLU A 900 10.54 34.00 4.02
CA GLU A 900 11.55 35.01 4.35
C GLU A 900 11.54 35.37 5.84
N GLN A 901 10.36 35.46 6.49
CA GLN A 901 10.26 35.69 7.94
C GLN A 901 10.84 34.54 8.77
N ALA A 902 10.57 33.29 8.38
CA ALA A 902 11.17 32.12 9.04
C ALA A 902 12.69 32.08 8.88
N ASN A 903 13.22 32.57 7.75
CA ASN A 903 14.66 32.66 7.51
C ASN A 903 15.31 33.79 8.34
N ALA A 904 14.59 34.88 8.59
CA ALA A 904 15.03 35.98 9.46
C ALA A 904 15.01 35.58 10.96
N GLU A 905 13.98 34.88 11.42
CA GLU A 905 13.90 34.39 12.81
C GLU A 905 14.90 33.27 13.13
N HIS A 906 15.35 32.53 12.11
CA HIS A 906 16.40 31.53 12.25
C HIS A 906 17.81 32.14 12.39
N ILE A 907 18.01 33.39 11.96
CA ILE A 907 19.27 34.12 12.16
C ILE A 907 19.32 34.76 13.56
N ASP A 908 18.19 35.26 14.08
CA ASP A 908 18.13 35.92 15.39
C ASP A 908 18.20 34.96 16.61
N ARG A 909 17.87 33.67 16.43
CA ARG A 909 17.96 32.68 17.52
C ARG A 909 19.35 32.05 17.70
N LEU A 910 20.33 32.45 16.90
CA LEU A 910 21.73 32.03 17.08
C LEU A 910 22.53 32.95 18.02
N ASP A 911 21.95 34.04 18.53
CA ASP A 911 22.72 35.08 19.26
C ASP A 911 22.39 35.27 20.75
N THR A 912 21.74 34.29 21.40
CA THR A 912 21.52 34.34 22.86
C THR A 912 21.95 33.08 23.59
N SER A 913 23.26 32.88 23.71
CA SER A 913 23.86 32.28 24.91
C SER A 913 25.37 32.54 24.98
N ASN A 914 25.78 33.66 25.58
CA ASN A 914 26.89 33.71 26.54
C ASN A 914 27.22 35.15 26.95
N THR A 915 26.92 35.49 28.20
CA THR A 915 27.50 36.65 28.87
C THR A 915 28.81 36.27 29.57
N ASN A 916 29.82 37.10 29.33
CA ASN A 916 31.09 37.32 30.07
C ASN A 916 32.33 36.46 29.75
N GLY A 917 33.26 37.08 29.02
CA GLY A 917 34.69 36.74 28.97
C GLY A 917 35.41 37.40 27.79
N GLN A 918 35.87 38.65 27.96
CA GLN A 918 36.64 39.42 26.95
C GLN A 918 37.97 38.74 26.56
N VAL A 919 38.42 38.96 25.29
CA VAL A 919 39.71 39.56 24.87
C VAL A 919 40.11 39.11 23.43
N TYR A 920 40.15 40.12 22.53
CA TYR A 920 40.86 40.28 21.24
C TYR A 920 40.45 39.50 19.97
N GLY A 921 39.98 40.26 18.96
CA GLY A 921 40.10 39.95 17.53
C GLY A 921 41.52 40.19 16.99
N PRO A 922 41.78 39.98 15.68
CA PRO A 922 41.14 40.83 14.66
C PRO A 922 40.66 40.12 13.37
N ASP A 923 39.83 40.88 12.64
CA ASP A 923 39.43 40.74 11.24
C ASP A 923 40.60 40.49 10.28
N GLU A 924 40.33 39.78 9.17
CA GLU A 924 40.89 40.15 7.88
C GLU A 924 40.02 39.68 6.69
N LYS A 925 39.41 40.67 6.02
CA LYS A 925 39.06 40.60 4.60
C LYS A 925 40.35 40.61 3.77
N SER A 926 40.29 39.93 2.63
CA SER A 926 40.97 40.20 1.35
C SER A 926 42.21 39.38 0.96
N ALA A 927 42.05 38.57 -0.11
CA ALA A 927 42.97 38.29 -1.23
C ALA A 927 42.34 37.14 -2.06
N ALA A 928 42.32 37.08 -3.40
CA ALA A 928 43.17 37.71 -4.39
C ALA A 928 42.49 37.83 -5.78
N LYS A 929 42.92 38.87 -6.49
CA LYS A 929 42.77 39.21 -7.91
C LYS A 929 43.33 38.16 -8.89
N ARG A 930 42.89 38.25 -10.17
CA ARG A 930 43.67 38.68 -11.37
C ARG A 930 43.03 38.13 -12.68
N PRO A 931 43.40 38.61 -13.89
CA PRO A 931 43.61 39.99 -14.35
C PRO A 931 42.82 40.29 -15.66
N SER A 932 42.80 41.55 -16.09
CA SER A 932 42.18 42.04 -17.33
C SER A 932 43.21 42.81 -18.18
N ASP A 933 43.14 42.64 -19.50
CA ASP A 933 43.58 43.55 -20.59
C ASP A 933 42.68 43.19 -21.80
N GLU A 934 42.23 44.04 -22.73
CA GLU A 934 42.10 45.49 -22.85
C GLU A 934 41.09 45.75 -24.00
N ALA A 935 40.25 46.77 -23.81
CA ALA A 935 39.44 47.62 -24.70
C ALA A 935 39.06 47.26 -26.17
N GLY A 936 37.76 47.49 -26.46
CA GLY A 936 37.20 47.85 -27.76
C GLY A 936 35.71 48.25 -27.63
N ASP A 937 35.40 49.52 -27.83
CA ASP A 937 34.09 50.21 -27.71
C ASP A 937 32.89 49.54 -28.43
N GLU A 938 31.71 49.55 -27.81
CA GLU A 938 30.56 50.42 -28.16
C GLU A 938 29.26 50.01 -27.40
N ASN A 939 28.42 51.01 -27.14
CA ASN A 939 27.20 51.04 -26.32
C ASN A 939 26.08 50.05 -26.71
N LEU A 940 25.31 49.56 -25.72
CA LEU A 940 23.86 49.30 -25.90
C LEU A 940 23.11 49.19 -24.55
N THR A 941 22.35 50.22 -24.21
CA THR A 941 21.20 50.14 -23.28
C THR A 941 19.93 49.97 -24.09
N SER A 942 19.06 49.08 -23.59
CA SER A 942 17.60 48.99 -23.78
C SER A 942 16.99 49.49 -25.09
N LEU A 943 16.34 48.61 -25.84
CA LEU A 943 14.96 48.82 -26.31
C LEU A 943 14.43 47.61 -27.08
N ASP A 944 13.13 47.42 -26.95
CA ASP A 944 12.24 46.62 -27.80
C ASP A 944 12.57 46.71 -29.29
N SER A 945 12.27 45.64 -30.05
CA SER A 945 11.33 45.73 -31.18
C SER A 945 11.06 44.40 -31.88
N THR A 946 9.78 44.08 -31.93
CA THR A 946 8.97 43.49 -33.00
C THR A 946 9.54 43.61 -34.44
N ILE A 947 9.31 42.59 -35.28
CA ILE A 947 8.99 42.71 -36.73
C ILE A 947 7.88 41.68 -37.01
N HIS A 948 6.62 42.10 -37.07
CA HIS A 948 5.86 42.54 -38.25
C HIS A 948 5.40 41.41 -39.20
N ASN A 949 4.08 41.29 -39.32
CA ASN A 949 3.44 41.50 -40.61
C ASN A 949 2.25 42.47 -40.44
N THR A 950 2.09 43.30 -41.46
CA THR A 950 1.45 44.63 -41.49
C THR A 950 0.02 44.65 -42.02
N LEU A 951 -0.78 45.56 -41.43
CA LEU A 951 -1.68 46.58 -42.03
C LEU A 951 -2.77 46.10 -43.02
N SER A 952 -4.05 46.48 -42.91
CA SER A 952 -4.66 47.84 -42.89
C SER A 952 -6.20 47.63 -42.85
N THR A 953 -7.12 48.46 -42.35
CA THR A 953 -7.22 49.89 -41.99
C THR A 953 -8.56 50.10 -41.27
N GLU A 954 -8.53 50.68 -40.05
CA GLU A 954 -9.30 51.83 -39.48
C GLU A 954 -10.61 52.37 -40.13
N PRO A 955 -11.46 53.19 -39.44
CA PRO A 955 -11.63 53.36 -37.99
C PRO A 955 -13.08 53.66 -37.48
N ASP A 956 -13.17 53.78 -36.15
CA ASP A 956 -13.79 54.88 -35.40
C ASP A 956 -15.18 54.75 -34.74
N THR A 957 -15.10 54.89 -33.39
CA THR A 957 -15.91 55.70 -32.45
C THR A 957 -17.44 55.58 -32.46
N GLY A 958 -18.14 55.45 -31.32
CA GLY A 958 -17.74 55.58 -29.93
C GLY A 958 -18.83 56.31 -29.14
N LEU A 959 -18.98 55.88 -27.87
CA LEU A 959 -19.58 56.60 -26.73
C LEU A 959 -21.13 56.50 -26.62
N GLN A 960 -21.72 56.29 -25.44
CA GLN A 960 -21.26 56.73 -24.13
C GLN A 960 -21.92 55.97 -22.96
N GLN A 961 -21.11 55.81 -21.92
CA GLN A 961 -21.40 55.28 -20.59
C GLN A 961 -22.41 56.13 -19.80
N SER A 962 -23.08 55.52 -18.82
CA SER A 962 -23.12 56.08 -17.46
C SER A 962 -23.60 55.07 -16.42
N ARG A 963 -22.72 54.80 -15.44
CA ARG A 963 -23.03 54.19 -14.13
C ARG A 963 -24.03 55.04 -13.34
N ARG A 964 -24.80 54.42 -12.42
CA ARG A 964 -25.14 55.00 -11.11
C ARG A 964 -25.61 53.93 -10.11
N LYS A 965 -25.41 54.28 -8.83
CA LYS A 965 -25.39 53.51 -7.57
C LYS A 965 -26.82 53.20 -6.98
N PRO A 966 -26.93 52.46 -5.85
CA PRO A 966 -28.09 51.64 -5.43
C PRO A 966 -29.09 52.35 -4.50
N THR A 967 -30.19 51.70 -4.06
CA THR A 967 -30.70 51.46 -2.66
C THR A 967 -32.14 50.88 -2.67
N PHE A 968 -32.48 50.13 -1.61
CA PHE A 968 -33.67 49.31 -1.26
C PHE A 968 -35.10 49.91 -1.35
N SER A 969 -36.13 49.07 -1.55
CA SER A 969 -37.17 48.70 -0.53
C SER A 969 -38.46 48.06 -1.11
N SER A 970 -39.19 47.41 -0.19
CA SER A 970 -40.32 46.45 -0.19
C SER A 970 -41.73 46.93 -0.63
N ALA A 971 -42.59 46.00 -1.10
CA ALA A 971 -43.97 45.75 -0.57
C ALA A 971 -44.85 44.78 -1.43
N VAL A 972 -45.38 43.75 -0.75
CA VAL A 972 -46.79 43.24 -0.67
C VAL A 972 -47.59 42.71 -1.90
N GLN A 973 -48.17 41.50 -1.68
CA GLN A 973 -49.27 40.70 -2.30
C GLN A 973 -50.54 41.47 -2.79
N PRO A 974 -51.46 40.93 -3.66
CA PRO A 974 -52.34 39.77 -3.32
C PRO A 974 -52.96 38.87 -4.44
N GLU A 975 -53.44 37.71 -3.98
CA GLU A 975 -54.67 36.92 -4.24
C GLU A 975 -55.21 36.45 -5.63
N ASN A 976 -55.34 35.11 -5.73
CA ASN A 976 -56.50 34.25 -6.12
C ASN A 976 -57.53 34.67 -7.20
N LYS A 977 -57.78 33.74 -8.15
CA LYS A 977 -59.15 33.35 -8.56
C LYS A 977 -59.24 31.97 -9.23
N VAL A 978 -60.29 31.26 -8.83
CA VAL A 978 -60.76 29.92 -9.21
C VAL A 978 -61.71 29.99 -10.42
N SER A 979 -61.74 28.97 -11.29
CA SER A 979 -63.01 28.45 -11.86
C SER A 979 -62.87 27.04 -12.44
N ASN A 980 -63.77 26.16 -11.99
CA ASN A 980 -64.04 24.81 -12.47
C ASN A 980 -64.82 24.82 -13.79
N THR A 981 -64.70 23.75 -14.60
CA THR A 981 -65.83 23.14 -15.33
C THR A 981 -65.48 21.73 -15.84
N THR A 982 -66.53 20.93 -15.99
CA THR A 982 -66.67 19.47 -15.88
C THR A 982 -66.76 18.71 -17.23
N ALA A 983 -66.04 17.57 -17.33
CA ALA A 983 -66.38 16.23 -17.88
C ALA A 983 -66.81 16.04 -19.38
N PRO A 984 -66.91 14.82 -19.98
CA PRO A 984 -66.48 13.47 -19.56
C PRO A 984 -65.82 12.56 -20.66
N ASN A 985 -65.17 11.47 -20.21
CA ASN A 985 -65.20 10.07 -20.73
C ASN A 985 -64.43 9.54 -21.98
N ILE A 986 -63.83 8.34 -21.77
CA ILE A 986 -63.76 7.10 -22.60
C ILE A 986 -62.39 6.62 -23.16
N ASN A 987 -61.99 5.43 -22.64
CA ASN A 987 -61.19 4.30 -23.22
C ASN A 987 -59.71 4.52 -23.61
N ALA A 988 -58.80 3.55 -23.56
CA ALA A 988 -58.75 2.18 -23.03
C ALA A 988 -57.27 1.74 -23.00
N SER A 989 -57.01 0.68 -22.25
CA SER A 989 -55.80 -0.12 -22.05
C SER A 989 -54.82 -0.30 -23.22
N THR A 990 -53.51 -0.26 -22.92
CA THR A 990 -52.55 -1.33 -23.29
C THR A 990 -51.32 -1.26 -22.38
N GLN A 991 -51.23 -2.24 -21.48
CA GLN A 991 -50.10 -2.44 -20.57
C GLN A 991 -48.97 -3.18 -21.32
N GLY A 992 -47.78 -2.57 -21.38
CA GLY A 992 -46.51 -3.27 -21.54
C GLY A 992 -45.69 -3.01 -20.27
N SER A 993 -45.67 -3.99 -19.35
CA SER A 993 -44.98 -3.88 -18.06
C SER A 993 -43.49 -4.17 -18.25
N VAL A 994 -42.67 -3.12 -18.34
CA VAL A 994 -41.23 -3.21 -18.02
C VAL A 994 -41.13 -3.14 -16.49
N LYS A 995 -40.80 -4.27 -15.86
CA LYS A 995 -40.52 -4.35 -14.42
C LYS A 995 -39.30 -3.49 -14.09
N ARG A 996 -39.55 -2.25 -13.68
CA ARG A 996 -38.58 -1.41 -12.95
C ARG A 996 -38.34 -2.06 -11.58
N ARG A 997 -37.16 -2.64 -11.37
CA ARG A 997 -36.66 -3.04 -10.04
C ARG A 997 -36.50 -1.76 -9.23
N ARG A 998 -37.48 -1.46 -8.37
CA ARG A 998 -37.45 -0.32 -7.45
C ARG A 998 -36.52 -0.69 -6.30
N ARG A 999 -35.47 0.11 -6.05
CA ARG A 999 -34.72 0.10 -4.78
C ARG A 999 -35.74 0.05 -3.63
N GLY A 1000 -35.64 -0.96 -2.78
CA GLY A 1000 -36.41 -1.07 -1.56
C GLY A 1000 -35.92 -0.05 -0.53
N THR A 1001 -36.17 1.24 -0.75
CA THR A 1001 -36.07 2.22 0.33
C THR A 1001 -37.28 2.00 1.23
N THR A 1002 -37.05 1.44 2.41
CA THR A 1002 -38.05 1.40 3.47
C THR A 1002 -38.52 2.84 3.74
N LYS A 1003 -39.84 3.02 3.80
CA LYS A 1003 -40.53 4.33 3.88
C LYS A 1003 -40.34 5.06 5.23
N ALA A 1004 -39.33 4.71 6.02
CA ALA A 1004 -39.07 5.26 7.35
C ALA A 1004 -37.88 6.26 7.41
N SER A 1005 -37.07 6.42 6.37
CA SER A 1005 -35.79 7.16 6.45
C SER A 1005 -35.84 8.66 6.14
N ARG A 1006 -36.95 9.36 6.41
CA ARG A 1006 -37.09 10.81 6.14
C ARG A 1006 -37.10 11.70 7.38
N ARG A 1007 -36.58 11.22 8.49
CA ARG A 1007 -36.08 12.14 9.53
C ARG A 1007 -34.62 12.41 9.16
N GLY A 1008 -34.30 13.65 8.79
CA GLY A 1008 -32.90 14.08 8.66
C GLY A 1008 -32.20 13.83 10.00
N PHE A 1009 -30.94 13.41 9.93
CA PHE A 1009 -30.11 13.27 11.13
C PHE A 1009 -29.92 14.65 11.76
N SER A 1010 -29.64 14.67 13.06
CA SER A 1010 -29.34 15.90 13.78
C SER A 1010 -28.17 15.65 14.71
N ALA A 1011 -27.28 16.64 14.85
CA ALA A 1011 -26.24 16.63 15.88
C ALA A 1011 -26.84 16.50 17.29
N SER A 1012 -28.13 16.80 17.48
CA SER A 1012 -28.87 16.67 18.73
C SER A 1012 -29.47 15.29 18.98
N ASP A 1013 -29.25 14.31 18.09
CA ASP A 1013 -29.74 12.95 18.30
C ASP A 1013 -29.18 12.40 19.63
N ASP A 1014 -29.99 11.58 20.30
CA ASP A 1014 -29.61 10.94 21.56
C ASP A 1014 -28.42 10.01 21.34
N LEU A 1015 -27.43 10.08 22.22
CA LEU A 1015 -26.29 9.17 22.18
C LEU A 1015 -26.76 7.75 22.52
N LEU A 1016 -26.25 6.78 21.77
CA LEU A 1016 -26.47 5.36 22.06
C LEU A 1016 -25.97 5.03 23.47
N SER A 1017 -26.68 4.13 24.15
CA SER A 1017 -26.20 3.60 25.42
C SER A 1017 -24.93 2.78 25.19
N VAL A 1018 -24.10 2.62 26.23
CA VAL A 1018 -22.89 1.79 26.15
C VAL A 1018 -23.24 0.36 25.76
N ALA A 1019 -24.34 -0.18 26.31
CA ALA A 1019 -24.81 -1.54 25.99
C ALA A 1019 -25.23 -1.68 24.53
N ASP A 1020 -26.01 -0.74 23.99
CA ASP A 1020 -26.42 -0.76 22.57
C ASP A 1020 -25.22 -0.64 21.64
N THR A 1021 -24.24 0.18 22.03
CA THR A 1021 -23.02 0.39 21.26
C THR A 1021 -22.18 -0.88 21.21
N GLU A 1022 -21.96 -1.53 22.36
CA GLU A 1022 -21.21 -2.78 22.43
C GLU A 1022 -21.93 -3.91 21.69
N GLU A 1023 -23.26 -3.98 21.76
CA GLU A 1023 -24.06 -4.95 20.99
C GLU A 1023 -23.86 -4.73 19.48
N LEU A 1024 -24.02 -3.50 18.99
CA LEU A 1024 -23.80 -3.17 17.58
C LEU A 1024 -22.38 -3.53 17.10
N LEU A 1025 -21.37 -3.15 17.86
CA LEU A 1025 -19.97 -3.40 17.47
C LEU A 1025 -19.60 -4.88 17.53
N SER A 1026 -20.25 -5.68 18.38
CA SER A 1026 -20.10 -7.13 18.40
C SER A 1026 -20.66 -7.84 17.15
N MET A 1027 -21.50 -7.15 16.37
CA MET A 1027 -22.07 -7.64 15.12
C MET A 1027 -21.22 -7.32 13.88
N VAL A 1028 -20.09 -6.61 14.04
CA VAL A 1028 -19.16 -6.33 12.92
C VAL A 1028 -18.47 -7.63 12.50
N GLN A 1029 -18.48 -7.94 11.20
CA GLN A 1029 -17.83 -9.12 10.62
C GLN A 1029 -16.70 -8.67 9.69
N GLY A 1030 -15.45 -8.98 10.04
CA GLY A 1030 -14.28 -8.55 9.27
C GLY A 1030 -14.12 -7.03 9.19
N ASN A 1031 -13.51 -6.56 8.10
CA ASN A 1031 -13.15 -5.15 7.92
C ASN A 1031 -13.86 -4.51 6.72
N LEU A 1032 -14.57 -5.28 5.89
CA LEU A 1032 -15.15 -4.81 4.64
C LEU A 1032 -16.28 -3.78 4.87
N VAL A 1033 -16.26 -2.68 4.12
CA VAL A 1033 -17.30 -1.64 4.08
C VAL A 1033 -17.55 -1.18 2.64
N VAL A 1034 -18.71 -0.57 2.39
CA VAL A 1034 -19.10 -0.07 1.06
C VAL A 1034 -18.38 1.25 0.77
N PHE A 1035 -17.89 1.41 -0.48
CA PHE A 1035 -17.32 2.69 -0.91
C PHE A 1035 -18.41 3.78 -1.06
N PRO A 1036 -18.21 5.00 -0.53
CA PRO A 1036 -19.28 5.98 -0.43
C PRO A 1036 -19.42 6.86 -1.69
N TYR A 1037 -20.08 6.34 -2.73
CA TYR A 1037 -20.25 7.05 -4.02
C TYR A 1037 -20.91 8.44 -3.91
N ASP A 1038 -21.87 8.60 -2.99
CA ASP A 1038 -22.73 9.79 -2.90
C ASP A 1038 -22.22 10.85 -1.90
N TRP A 1039 -21.07 10.61 -1.25
CA TRP A 1039 -20.55 11.50 -0.22
C TRP A 1039 -20.26 12.91 -0.75
N LEU A 1040 -20.86 13.93 -0.15
CA LEU A 1040 -20.74 15.35 -0.54
C LEU A 1040 -21.08 15.63 -2.02
N ILE A 1041 -21.88 14.79 -2.66
CA ILE A 1041 -22.24 14.94 -4.09
C ILE A 1041 -22.92 16.28 -4.39
N LYS A 1042 -23.72 16.84 -3.46
CA LYS A 1042 -24.38 18.13 -3.67
C LYS A 1042 -23.36 19.28 -3.70
N GLU A 1043 -22.26 19.18 -2.97
CA GLU A 1043 -21.23 20.22 -2.96
C GLU A 1043 -20.44 20.25 -4.26
N GLU A 1044 -20.16 19.09 -4.87
CA GLU A 1044 -19.55 19.08 -6.19
C GLU A 1044 -20.51 19.62 -7.27
N LEU A 1045 -21.78 19.19 -7.26
CA LEU A 1045 -22.79 19.67 -8.21
C LEU A 1045 -23.03 21.18 -8.12
N ASN A 1046 -22.92 21.74 -6.91
CA ASN A 1046 -23.05 23.18 -6.67
C ASN A 1046 -21.73 23.95 -6.81
N SER A 1047 -20.62 23.29 -7.18
CA SER A 1047 -19.27 23.89 -7.27
C SER A 1047 -18.74 24.46 -5.95
N ASN A 1048 -19.16 23.90 -4.83
CA ASN A 1048 -18.74 24.25 -3.46
C ASN A 1048 -17.77 23.24 -2.84
N TRP A 1049 -17.35 22.21 -3.58
CA TRP A 1049 -16.39 21.21 -3.12
C TRP A 1049 -14.97 21.76 -2.96
N LEU A 1050 -14.52 22.57 -3.92
CA LEU A 1050 -13.17 23.12 -3.95
C LEU A 1050 -13.15 24.54 -3.36
N TYR A 1051 -12.14 24.80 -2.53
CA TYR A 1051 -11.78 26.16 -2.12
C TYR A 1051 -11.11 26.92 -3.26
N GLN A 1052 -11.06 28.25 -3.16
CA GLN A 1052 -10.36 29.08 -4.14
C GLN A 1052 -8.87 28.71 -4.26
N VAL A 1053 -8.23 28.32 -3.15
CA VAL A 1053 -6.82 27.89 -3.14
C VAL A 1053 -6.60 26.62 -3.97
N ASP A 1054 -7.57 25.71 -4.00
CA ASP A 1054 -7.46 24.45 -4.75
C ASP A 1054 -7.45 24.67 -6.26
N GLN A 1055 -8.07 25.75 -6.73
CA GLN A 1055 -8.13 26.10 -8.15
C GLN A 1055 -6.81 26.69 -8.68
N VAL A 1056 -5.92 27.10 -7.77
CA VAL A 1056 -4.60 27.67 -8.09
C VAL A 1056 -3.50 26.61 -7.95
N ALA A 1057 -3.79 25.50 -7.26
CA ALA A 1057 -2.83 24.41 -7.09
C ALA A 1057 -2.45 23.83 -8.46
N PRO A 1058 -1.15 23.62 -8.73
CA PRO A 1058 -0.71 23.05 -10.00
C PRO A 1058 -1.22 21.62 -10.09
N LEU A 1059 -2.25 21.43 -10.92
CA LEU A 1059 -2.79 20.11 -11.24
C LEU A 1059 -1.70 19.17 -11.74
N GLN A 1060 -0.62 19.68 -12.34
CA GLN A 1060 0.60 18.96 -12.76
C GLN A 1060 1.23 18.00 -11.71
N ILE A 1061 0.87 18.13 -10.43
CA ILE A 1061 1.28 17.18 -9.37
C ILE A 1061 0.45 15.87 -9.43
N TYR A 1062 -0.80 15.97 -9.88
CA TYR A 1062 -1.82 14.92 -9.95
C TYR A 1062 -2.24 14.55 -11.38
N ASP A 1063 -2.13 15.51 -12.32
CA ASP A 1063 -2.12 15.30 -13.76
C ASP A 1063 -1.04 14.32 -14.01
#